data_AF-A0A947IHY8-F1
#
_entry.id   AF-A0A947IHY8-F1
#
_cell.length_a   1.000
_cell.length_b   1.000
_cell.length_c   1.000
_cell.angle_alpha   90.00
_cell.angle_beta   90.00
_cell.angle_gamma   90.00
#
_symmetry.space_group_name_H-M   'P 1'
#
loop_
_entity.id
_entity.type
_entity.pdbx_description
1 polymer ?
#
loop_
_entity_poly.entity_id
_entity_poly.type
_entity_poly.pdbx_seq_one_letter_code
_entity_poly.pdbx_strand_id
1 'polypeptide(L)'
;GIGQTGPISPRVVSRLRKLLGFQRYVLCCGRLETRKNQLMLLKALEDSDLPIVFASGGFSYQPAYVEMTRRFRRKGPVRIIGRLETPLYAHLMAAAAVHVLPSWYELPGLVTLEAASAGSAVVASDWGAIRDYMPDGMVHYCQPDDPDSIRSAIEEALAAGPNPRAKEIADGYTWERFGKETLASYETVLSRTTQSSCHTASQKRNRLIDHTPEGVMNSAERTPPRFEVSIVIPVHNRCELTQRCLESISNAGDETTYEVIIVDNHSTDETHRLLQAIEGDVVILRQPVNRGFAVACNAGARLATGEFLVFLNNDTEVRPGWLDALVACARSEQNLGAVGARLLYPAGDVQHAGVAISVKKVPYHVFQHFPSDHPAVMEKRDMQAVTAACMLAPKRTFEQAGGFDEQYRNGFEDVDLCLRLRRSGLRVIYCPESTVMHREESSDGRKDHDRENLERFLARWGDTIVPDEIELTSRHGYSISWEQKGGVYRALDDMIVRAESASSSPSSEATLEEARSRYESGDLVGAANILQAVVESRMTLAGQDSFEAWQLLGNCFTRLSKFDDAESAYHKAIESDNSSERPYLGLGTLAMLQENWQAAMYGYMTALAKNPNTMKGELGVGLSMAARRMHDEAMQRFTRVLEHEPDNAEALFYLYRTAMESGEPRRAIRPIEKYLERHPGDADFLFNLCGALWKAGEIARATELCQQLLEQNPAHAAAQDVMKHLEATLSEHV
;
A
#
# COMPACT_ATOMS: atom_id res chain seq x y z
N GLY A 1 2.53 -19.93 -22.93
CA GLY A 1 2.30 -20.38 -24.32
C GLY A 1 1.29 -19.46 -24.97
N ILE A 2 1.73 -18.61 -25.91
CA ILE A 2 0.87 -17.72 -26.72
C ILE A 2 0.57 -18.42 -28.06
N GLY A 3 0.21 -19.70 -27.98
CA GLY A 3 -0.16 -20.51 -29.13
C GLY A 3 -1.68 -20.61 -29.20
N GLN A 4 -2.25 -20.22 -30.35
CA GLN A 4 -3.67 -20.29 -30.75
C GLN A 4 -4.44 -18.97 -30.76
N THR A 5 -3.90 -17.96 -31.44
CA THR A 5 -4.74 -17.12 -32.31
C THR A 5 -4.43 -17.53 -33.75
N GLY A 6 -5.42 -18.07 -34.47
CA GLY A 6 -5.25 -18.37 -35.90
C GLY A 6 -4.89 -17.11 -36.70
N PRO A 7 -4.37 -17.24 -37.93
CA PRO A 7 -4.03 -16.08 -38.76
C PRO A 7 -5.25 -15.17 -38.94
N ILE A 8 -5.02 -13.86 -38.95
CA ILE A 8 -6.08 -12.85 -39.12
C ILE A 8 -6.84 -13.13 -40.42
N SER A 9 -8.14 -13.39 -40.30
CA SER A 9 -9.02 -13.67 -41.43
C SER A 9 -9.63 -12.37 -41.99
N PRO A 10 -9.38 -12.02 -43.27
CA PRO A 10 -10.00 -10.84 -43.89
C PRO A 10 -11.53 -10.89 -43.90
N ARG A 11 -12.11 -12.10 -43.97
CA ARG A 11 -13.58 -12.30 -43.91
C ARG A 11 -14.13 -11.94 -42.53
N VAL A 12 -13.43 -12.29 -41.45
CA VAL A 12 -13.83 -11.96 -40.07
C VAL A 12 -13.66 -10.46 -39.81
N VAL A 13 -12.56 -9.87 -40.25
CA VAL A 13 -12.33 -8.41 -40.18
C VAL A 13 -13.43 -7.61 -40.88
N SER A 14 -13.78 -8.00 -42.11
CA SER A 14 -14.88 -7.38 -42.86
C SER A 14 -16.23 -7.51 -42.14
N ARG A 15 -16.51 -8.68 -41.54
CA ARG A 15 -17.72 -8.91 -40.75
C ARG A 15 -17.76 -8.07 -39.47
N LEU A 16 -16.63 -7.91 -38.76
CA LEU A 16 -16.54 -7.06 -37.56
C LEU A 16 -16.83 -5.59 -37.90
N ARG A 17 -16.26 -5.04 -38.98
CA ARG A 17 -16.56 -3.68 -39.46
C ARG A 17 -18.05 -3.50 -39.76
N LYS A 18 -18.66 -4.49 -40.42
CA LYS A 18 -20.11 -4.50 -40.71
C LYS A 18 -20.96 -4.57 -39.45
N LEU A 19 -20.58 -5.37 -38.44
CA LEU A 19 -21.29 -5.50 -37.17
C LEU A 19 -21.18 -4.25 -36.29
N LEU A 20 -20.01 -3.62 -36.24
CA LEU A 20 -19.80 -2.37 -35.51
C LEU A 20 -20.46 -1.17 -36.22
N GLY A 21 -20.71 -1.29 -37.52
CA GLY A 21 -21.26 -0.23 -38.37
C GLY A 21 -20.20 0.79 -38.82
N PHE A 22 -18.91 0.51 -38.62
CA PHE A 22 -17.81 1.43 -38.89
C PHE A 22 -16.77 0.78 -39.82
N GLN A 23 -16.45 1.45 -40.93
CA GLN A 23 -15.37 1.00 -41.83
C GLN A 23 -13.98 1.38 -41.32
N ARG A 24 -13.89 2.48 -40.56
CA ARG A 24 -12.68 2.96 -39.87
C ARG A 24 -13.10 3.46 -38.49
N TYR A 25 -12.35 3.07 -37.46
CA TYR A 25 -12.61 3.48 -36.07
C TYR A 25 -11.31 3.46 -35.25
N VAL A 26 -11.30 4.25 -34.19
CA VAL A 26 -10.29 4.24 -33.13
C VAL A 26 -10.67 3.16 -32.12
N LEU A 27 -9.75 2.26 -31.80
CA LEU A 27 -9.97 1.20 -30.82
C LEU A 27 -9.17 1.48 -29.56
N CYS A 28 -9.79 1.39 -28.40
CA CYS A 28 -9.09 1.38 -27.12
C CYS A 28 -9.53 0.15 -26.33
N CYS A 29 -8.57 -0.74 -26.07
CA CYS A 29 -8.78 -2.01 -25.39
C CYS A 29 -8.34 -1.92 -23.93
N GLY A 30 -9.25 -2.25 -23.00
CA GLY A 30 -8.99 -2.20 -21.57
C GLY A 30 -10.24 -1.90 -20.76
N ARG A 31 -10.22 -2.26 -19.46
CA ARG A 31 -11.29 -1.91 -18.52
C ARG A 31 -11.49 -0.39 -18.51
N LEU A 32 -12.75 0.05 -18.40
CA LEU A 32 -13.08 1.47 -18.24
C LEU A 32 -12.74 1.89 -16.80
N GLU A 33 -11.58 2.50 -16.62
CA GLU A 33 -11.05 2.96 -15.33
C GLU A 33 -10.20 4.20 -15.57
N THR A 34 -10.10 5.09 -14.58
CA THR A 34 -9.36 6.37 -14.67
C THR A 34 -7.94 6.20 -15.19
N ARG A 35 -7.24 5.14 -14.76
CA ARG A 35 -5.87 4.83 -15.20
C ARG A 35 -5.72 4.68 -16.72
N LYS A 36 -6.73 4.11 -17.40
CA LYS A 36 -6.71 3.87 -18.85
C LYS A 36 -7.07 5.11 -19.68
N ASN A 37 -7.49 6.18 -19.02
CA ASN A 37 -7.61 7.52 -19.57
C ASN A 37 -8.52 7.65 -20.80
N GLN A 38 -9.55 6.81 -20.89
CA GLN A 38 -10.54 6.84 -21.97
C GLN A 38 -11.31 8.16 -22.04
N LEU A 39 -11.56 8.85 -20.92
CA LEU A 39 -12.19 10.17 -20.96
C LEU A 39 -11.33 11.20 -21.70
N MET A 40 -10.01 11.16 -21.55
CA MET A 40 -9.13 12.05 -22.31
C MET A 40 -9.10 11.67 -23.79
N LEU A 41 -9.18 10.39 -24.14
CA LEU A 41 -9.36 9.97 -25.54
C LEU A 41 -10.68 10.50 -26.14
N LEU A 42 -11.77 10.49 -25.37
CA LEU A 42 -13.03 11.09 -25.81
C LEU A 42 -12.91 12.60 -26.01
N LYS A 43 -12.19 13.29 -25.12
CA LYS A 43 -11.92 14.72 -25.19
C LYS A 43 -11.02 15.08 -26.39
N ALA A 44 -9.92 14.35 -26.59
CA ALA A 44 -9.00 14.50 -27.69
C ALA A 44 -9.65 14.37 -29.07
N LEU A 45 -10.78 13.66 -29.16
CA LEU A 45 -11.55 13.48 -30.39
C LEU A 45 -12.97 14.05 -30.28
N GLU A 46 -13.20 15.04 -29.42
CA GLU A 46 -14.53 15.63 -29.16
C GLU A 46 -15.16 16.18 -30.44
N ASP A 47 -14.38 16.90 -31.26
CA ASP A 47 -14.84 17.52 -32.52
C ASP A 47 -14.67 16.63 -33.76
N SER A 48 -14.14 15.42 -33.60
CA SER A 48 -13.89 14.49 -34.71
C SER A 48 -15.11 13.61 -35.00
N ASP A 49 -15.39 13.35 -36.28
CA ASP A 49 -16.42 12.39 -36.72
C ASP A 49 -15.95 10.93 -36.62
N LEU A 50 -14.68 10.67 -36.26
CA LEU A 50 -14.13 9.32 -36.16
C LEU A 50 -14.84 8.52 -35.06
N PRO A 51 -15.37 7.31 -35.37
CA PRO A 51 -15.93 6.45 -34.35
C PRO A 51 -14.88 5.97 -33.35
N ILE A 52 -15.23 5.93 -32.06
CA ILE A 52 -14.40 5.32 -31.01
C ILE A 52 -15.09 4.04 -30.52
N VAL A 53 -14.31 2.96 -30.44
CA VAL A 53 -14.75 1.68 -29.90
C VAL A 53 -13.94 1.38 -28.64
N PHE A 54 -14.63 1.24 -27.50
CA PHE A 54 -14.04 0.74 -26.25
C PHE A 54 -14.35 -0.74 -26.08
N ALA A 55 -13.32 -1.58 -26.04
CA ALA A 55 -13.46 -3.00 -25.74
C ALA A 55 -13.12 -3.26 -24.27
N SER A 56 -14.13 -3.27 -23.39
CA SER A 56 -13.93 -3.10 -21.94
C SER A 56 -14.22 -4.30 -21.05
N GLY A 57 -14.45 -5.49 -21.61
CA GLY A 57 -14.58 -6.73 -20.82
C GLY A 57 -15.83 -6.82 -19.94
N GLY A 58 -16.69 -5.79 -19.89
CA GLY A 58 -18.01 -5.80 -19.26
C GLY A 58 -18.07 -5.47 -17.76
N PHE A 59 -16.93 -5.36 -17.06
CA PHE A 59 -16.88 -5.09 -15.61
C PHE A 59 -15.89 -3.95 -15.29
N SER A 60 -16.27 -3.05 -14.39
CA SER A 60 -15.42 -2.00 -13.81
C SER A 60 -15.77 -1.75 -12.35
N TYR A 61 -14.77 -1.53 -11.51
CA TYR A 61 -14.90 -1.15 -10.10
C TYR A 61 -15.11 0.37 -9.92
N GLN A 62 -15.19 1.12 -11.03
CA GLN A 62 -15.47 2.56 -11.05
C GLN A 62 -16.75 2.85 -11.84
N PRO A 63 -17.94 2.52 -11.30
CA PRO A 63 -19.21 2.67 -12.04
C PRO A 63 -19.49 4.12 -12.46
N ALA A 64 -19.06 5.11 -11.66
CA ALA A 64 -19.18 6.53 -12.01
C ALA A 64 -18.36 6.88 -13.27
N TYR A 65 -17.13 6.38 -13.40
CA TYR A 65 -16.28 6.61 -14.57
C TYR A 65 -16.86 5.96 -15.83
N VAL A 66 -17.42 4.75 -15.71
CA VAL A 66 -18.16 4.10 -16.81
C VAL A 66 -19.32 4.97 -17.27
N GLU A 67 -20.09 5.53 -16.35
CA GLU A 67 -21.22 6.39 -16.69
C GLU A 67 -20.76 7.70 -17.33
N MET A 68 -19.65 8.30 -16.87
CA MET A 68 -19.04 9.46 -17.52
C MET A 68 -18.64 9.16 -18.96
N THR A 69 -17.99 8.02 -19.24
CA THR A 69 -17.61 7.65 -20.62
C THR A 69 -18.82 7.41 -21.53
N ARG A 70 -19.97 6.98 -20.98
CA ARG A 70 -21.23 6.82 -21.73
C ARG A 70 -21.93 8.14 -21.99
N ARG A 71 -21.88 9.08 -21.05
CA ARG A 71 -22.55 10.39 -21.12
C ARG A 71 -21.74 11.45 -21.86
N PHE A 72 -20.44 11.25 -22.02
CA PHE A 72 -19.56 12.21 -22.69
C PHE A 72 -20.06 12.47 -24.12
N ARG A 73 -20.43 13.72 -24.39
CA ARG A 73 -20.94 14.13 -25.70
C ARG A 73 -19.77 14.50 -26.59
N ARG A 74 -19.72 13.90 -27.78
CA ARG A 74 -18.78 14.24 -28.85
C ARG A 74 -19.46 14.10 -30.20
N LYS A 75 -18.84 14.64 -31.24
CA LYS A 75 -19.38 14.68 -32.61
C LYS A 75 -19.51 13.28 -33.22
N GLY A 76 -18.44 12.48 -33.17
CA GLY A 76 -18.42 11.10 -33.67
C GLY A 76 -19.03 10.07 -32.70
N PRO A 77 -19.49 8.91 -33.18
CA PRO A 77 -20.12 7.90 -32.31
C PRO A 77 -19.11 7.21 -31.39
N VAL A 78 -19.57 6.82 -30.18
CA VAL A 78 -18.82 5.99 -29.22
C VAL A 78 -19.55 4.67 -29.05
N ARG A 79 -18.82 3.55 -29.13
CA ARG A 79 -19.35 2.21 -28.91
C ARG A 79 -18.56 1.50 -27.82
N ILE A 80 -19.22 1.15 -26.72
CA ILE A 80 -18.63 0.26 -25.70
C ILE A 80 -19.09 -1.16 -26.01
N ILE A 81 -18.15 -2.06 -26.25
CA ILE A 81 -18.41 -3.49 -26.43
C ILE A 81 -17.93 -4.27 -25.22
N GLY A 82 -18.70 -5.31 -24.87
CA GLY A 82 -18.39 -6.20 -23.76
C GLY A 82 -17.22 -7.14 -24.06
N ARG A 83 -17.05 -8.16 -23.22
CA ARG A 83 -16.00 -9.16 -23.39
C ARG A 83 -16.20 -9.94 -24.70
N LEU A 84 -15.13 -10.05 -25.48
CA LEU A 84 -15.07 -10.93 -26.65
C LEU A 84 -14.32 -12.21 -26.30
N GLU A 85 -14.57 -13.28 -27.05
CA GLU A 85 -13.73 -14.47 -27.00
C GLU A 85 -12.32 -14.14 -27.49
N THR A 86 -11.30 -14.76 -26.88
CA THR A 86 -9.88 -14.44 -27.09
C THR A 86 -9.46 -14.34 -28.57
N PRO A 87 -9.87 -15.25 -29.49
CA PRO A 87 -9.47 -15.16 -30.90
C PRO A 87 -10.03 -13.92 -31.64
N LEU A 88 -11.10 -13.30 -31.14
CA LEU A 88 -11.73 -12.15 -31.78
C LEU A 88 -11.02 -10.83 -31.48
N TYR A 89 -10.23 -10.73 -30.40
CA TYR A 89 -9.50 -9.50 -30.07
C TYR A 89 -8.45 -9.14 -31.12
N ALA A 90 -7.67 -10.12 -31.61
CA ALA A 90 -6.70 -9.90 -32.68
C ALA A 90 -7.38 -9.43 -33.98
N HIS A 91 -8.54 -10.00 -34.32
CA HIS A 91 -9.32 -9.57 -35.49
C HIS A 91 -9.94 -8.18 -35.30
N LEU A 92 -10.34 -7.82 -34.07
CA LEU A 92 -10.85 -6.49 -33.73
C LEU A 92 -9.74 -5.44 -33.87
N MET A 93 -8.55 -5.71 -33.33
CA MET A 93 -7.39 -4.84 -33.50
C MET A 93 -7.04 -4.67 -34.99
N ALA A 94 -6.93 -5.77 -35.74
CA ALA A 94 -6.66 -5.72 -37.19
C ALA A 94 -7.76 -4.98 -37.99
N ALA A 95 -8.99 -4.95 -37.49
CA ALA A 95 -10.09 -4.23 -38.11
C ALA A 95 -10.08 -2.72 -37.83
N ALA A 96 -9.47 -2.30 -36.72
CA ALA A 96 -9.36 -0.89 -36.32
C ALA A 96 -8.48 -0.10 -37.29
N ALA A 97 -8.73 1.21 -37.40
CA ALA A 97 -7.87 2.10 -38.17
C ALA A 97 -6.61 2.45 -37.36
N VAL A 98 -6.76 2.58 -36.04
CA VAL A 98 -5.68 2.79 -35.08
C VAL A 98 -6.11 2.25 -33.72
N HIS A 99 -5.20 1.59 -33.02
CA HIS A 99 -5.35 1.24 -31.61
C HIS A 99 -4.71 2.34 -30.76
N VAL A 100 -5.42 2.84 -29.76
CA VAL A 100 -4.99 3.97 -28.93
C VAL A 100 -5.08 3.59 -27.46
N LEU A 101 -3.95 3.72 -26.76
CA LEU A 101 -3.84 3.47 -25.33
C LEU A 101 -3.17 4.67 -24.66
N PRO A 102 -3.90 5.77 -24.41
CA PRO A 102 -3.35 7.00 -23.83
C PRO A 102 -3.34 6.92 -22.30
N SER A 103 -3.02 5.74 -21.75
CA SER A 103 -3.08 5.47 -20.30
C SER A 103 -2.09 6.33 -19.54
N TRP A 104 -2.41 6.68 -18.29
CA TRP A 104 -1.51 7.45 -17.43
C TRP A 104 -0.17 6.75 -17.17
N TYR A 105 -0.19 5.41 -17.13
CA TYR A 105 1.01 4.60 -17.01
C TYR A 105 0.72 3.15 -17.38
N GLU A 106 1.58 2.55 -18.20
CA GLU A 106 1.58 1.12 -18.47
C GLU A 106 2.95 0.52 -18.17
N LEU A 107 2.96 -0.64 -17.50
CA LEU A 107 4.17 -1.45 -17.36
C LEU A 107 4.42 -2.19 -18.69
N PRO A 108 4.15 -3.49 -18.90
CA PRO A 108 4.49 -4.10 -20.18
C PRO A 108 3.50 -3.80 -21.30
N GLY A 109 2.50 -2.92 -21.08
CA GLY A 109 1.54 -2.47 -22.08
C GLY A 109 1.08 -3.53 -23.07
N LEU A 110 0.72 -4.75 -22.61
CA LEU A 110 0.57 -5.94 -23.46
C LEU A 110 -0.39 -5.74 -24.63
N VAL A 111 -1.44 -4.94 -24.42
CA VAL A 111 -2.45 -4.61 -25.42
C VAL A 111 -1.84 -3.84 -26.60
N THR A 112 -0.80 -3.04 -26.37
CA THR A 112 0.00 -2.34 -27.40
C THR A 112 0.78 -3.33 -28.25
N LEU A 113 1.41 -4.35 -27.64
CA LEU A 113 2.08 -5.45 -28.35
C LEU A 113 1.08 -6.26 -29.17
N GLU A 114 -0.06 -6.62 -28.59
CA GLU A 114 -1.13 -7.36 -29.28
C GLU A 114 -1.66 -6.58 -30.48
N ALA A 115 -1.84 -5.26 -30.36
CA ALA A 115 -2.29 -4.40 -31.46
C ALA A 115 -1.24 -4.28 -32.58
N ALA A 116 0.04 -4.13 -32.22
CA ALA A 116 1.13 -4.12 -33.20
C ALA A 116 1.26 -5.48 -33.91
N SER A 117 1.19 -6.59 -33.17
CA SER A 117 1.17 -7.95 -33.72
C SER A 117 -0.06 -8.18 -34.61
N ALA A 118 -1.21 -7.59 -34.28
CA ALA A 118 -2.40 -7.65 -35.12
C ALA A 118 -2.29 -6.80 -36.40
N GLY A 119 -1.23 -6.01 -36.57
CA GLY A 119 -1.02 -5.15 -37.73
C GLY A 119 -1.87 -3.88 -37.71
N SER A 120 -2.21 -3.36 -36.53
CA SER A 120 -2.82 -2.04 -36.37
C SER A 120 -1.76 -0.93 -36.39
N ALA A 121 -2.13 0.28 -36.80
CA ALA A 121 -1.41 1.46 -36.36
C ALA A 121 -1.62 1.62 -34.84
N VAL A 122 -0.59 2.03 -34.12
CA VAL A 122 -0.62 2.06 -32.65
C VAL A 122 -0.24 3.44 -32.15
N VAL A 123 -1.07 3.97 -31.27
CA VAL A 123 -0.78 5.12 -30.41
C VAL A 123 -0.72 4.62 -28.97
N ALA A 124 0.36 4.94 -28.28
CA ALA A 124 0.57 4.61 -26.87
C ALA A 124 0.98 5.86 -26.09
N SER A 125 0.78 5.84 -24.78
CA SER A 125 1.37 6.87 -23.92
C SER A 125 2.89 6.77 -23.91
N ASP A 126 3.56 7.92 -23.85
CA ASP A 126 5.01 8.00 -23.58
C ASP A 126 5.36 7.82 -22.09
N TRP A 127 4.36 7.75 -21.19
CA TRP A 127 4.56 7.46 -19.78
C TRP A 127 4.49 5.95 -19.53
N GLY A 128 5.59 5.37 -19.05
CA GLY A 128 5.69 3.94 -18.74
C GLY A 128 6.78 3.22 -19.51
N ALA A 129 6.73 1.89 -19.46
CA ALA A 129 7.80 1.03 -19.96
C ALA A 129 7.60 0.59 -21.43
N ILE A 130 6.63 1.16 -22.15
CA ILE A 130 6.33 0.77 -23.54
C ILE A 130 7.55 1.01 -24.45
N ARG A 131 8.31 2.09 -24.23
CA ARG A 131 9.50 2.43 -25.01
C ARG A 131 10.65 1.41 -24.85
N ASP A 132 10.67 0.65 -23.75
CA ASP A 132 11.72 -0.34 -23.48
C ASP A 132 11.68 -1.51 -24.47
N TYR A 133 10.51 -1.79 -25.06
CA TYR A 133 10.33 -2.85 -26.05
C TYR A 133 9.68 -2.37 -27.36
N MET A 134 9.20 -1.13 -27.44
CA MET A 134 8.75 -0.45 -28.65
C MET A 134 9.45 0.92 -28.79
N PRO A 135 10.70 0.96 -29.27
CA PRO A 135 11.46 2.21 -29.37
C PRO A 135 10.82 3.24 -30.30
N ASP A 136 11.32 4.47 -30.23
CA ASP A 136 10.89 5.60 -31.04
C ASP A 136 10.88 5.26 -32.54
N GLY A 137 9.80 5.67 -33.22
CA GLY A 137 9.56 5.35 -34.62
C GLY A 137 8.90 3.97 -34.87
N MET A 138 8.67 3.15 -33.85
CA MET A 138 7.90 1.90 -33.99
C MET A 138 6.39 2.15 -33.88
N VAL A 139 5.98 2.92 -32.88
CA VAL A 139 4.60 3.35 -32.63
C VAL A 139 4.55 4.86 -32.45
N HIS A 140 3.36 5.45 -32.49
CA HIS A 140 3.16 6.86 -32.21
C HIS A 140 2.96 7.06 -30.71
N TYR A 141 3.68 8.01 -30.14
CA TYR A 141 3.61 8.30 -28.72
C TYR A 141 2.83 9.59 -28.47
N CYS A 142 2.04 9.61 -27.38
CA CYS A 142 1.29 10.77 -26.93
C CYS A 142 1.48 11.01 -25.43
N GLN A 143 1.40 12.27 -25.02
CA GLN A 143 1.33 12.65 -23.62
C GLN A 143 -0.10 12.43 -23.11
N PRO A 144 -0.31 11.63 -22.05
CA PRO A 144 -1.65 11.22 -21.63
C PRO A 144 -2.45 12.34 -20.96
N ASP A 145 -1.80 13.38 -20.42
CA ASP A 145 -2.43 14.59 -19.88
C ASP A 145 -2.84 15.61 -20.94
N ASP A 146 -2.33 15.49 -22.17
CA ASP A 146 -2.57 16.46 -23.24
C ASP A 146 -3.52 15.91 -24.33
N PRO A 147 -4.77 16.39 -24.41
CA PRO A 147 -5.71 15.96 -25.44
C PRO A 147 -5.26 16.34 -26.86
N ASP A 148 -4.46 17.39 -27.04
CA ASP A 148 -3.95 17.79 -28.35
C ASP A 148 -2.80 16.87 -28.78
N SER A 149 -1.90 16.49 -27.86
CA SER A 149 -0.90 15.44 -28.10
C SER A 149 -1.54 14.11 -28.50
N ILE A 150 -2.59 13.68 -27.78
CA ILE A 150 -3.35 12.46 -28.13
C ILE A 150 -3.95 12.58 -29.52
N ARG A 151 -4.56 13.72 -29.86
CA ARG A 151 -5.15 13.97 -31.19
C ARG A 151 -4.09 13.92 -32.29
N SER A 152 -2.98 14.64 -32.13
CA SER A 152 -1.90 14.69 -33.13
C SER A 152 -1.29 13.31 -33.35
N ALA A 153 -1.01 12.54 -32.30
CA ALA A 153 -0.49 11.18 -32.44
C ALA A 153 -1.48 10.24 -33.17
N ILE A 154 -2.79 10.41 -32.95
CA ILE A 154 -3.84 9.67 -33.68
C ILE A 154 -3.85 10.04 -35.15
N GLU A 155 -3.78 11.33 -35.47
CA GLU A 155 -3.78 11.82 -36.86
C GLU A 155 -2.54 11.36 -37.62
N GLU A 156 -1.37 11.42 -36.99
CA GLU A 156 -0.12 10.89 -37.54
C GLU A 156 -0.18 9.38 -37.75
N ALA A 157 -0.66 8.63 -36.76
CA ALA A 157 -0.82 7.18 -36.88
C ALA A 157 -1.81 6.78 -37.99
N LEU A 158 -2.88 7.55 -38.18
CA LEU A 158 -3.86 7.33 -39.24
C LEU A 158 -3.30 7.66 -40.63
N ALA A 159 -2.38 8.62 -40.73
CA ALA A 159 -1.71 9.00 -41.98
C ALA A 159 -0.60 8.00 -42.35
N ALA A 160 0.20 7.56 -41.38
CA ALA A 160 1.30 6.62 -41.56
C ALA A 160 0.80 5.17 -41.78
N GLY A 161 -0.26 4.77 -41.08
CA GLY A 161 -0.76 3.40 -41.08
C GLY A 161 0.09 2.44 -40.23
N PRO A 162 -0.19 1.13 -40.30
CA PRO A 162 0.53 0.13 -39.52
C PRO A 162 2.01 0.04 -39.88
N ASN A 163 2.87 -0.11 -38.87
CA ASN A 163 4.32 -0.24 -39.06
C ASN A 163 4.74 -1.73 -39.10
N PRO A 164 5.26 -2.25 -40.24
CA PRO A 164 5.68 -3.65 -40.35
C PRO A 164 6.78 -4.05 -39.37
N ARG A 165 7.67 -3.13 -39.00
CA ARG A 165 8.77 -3.40 -38.07
C ARG A 165 8.28 -3.50 -36.62
N ALA A 166 7.28 -2.68 -36.24
CA ALA A 166 6.62 -2.81 -34.95
C ALA A 166 5.90 -4.17 -34.84
N LYS A 167 5.26 -4.62 -35.92
CA LYS A 167 4.66 -5.95 -35.97
C LYS A 167 5.70 -7.07 -35.80
N GLU A 168 6.84 -6.99 -36.48
CA GLU A 168 7.92 -7.99 -36.36
C GLU A 168 8.44 -8.09 -34.91
N ILE A 169 8.66 -6.94 -34.25
CA ILE A 169 9.06 -6.89 -32.83
C ILE A 169 7.99 -7.54 -31.95
N ALA A 170 6.72 -7.19 -32.16
CA ALA A 170 5.62 -7.75 -31.37
C ALA A 170 5.45 -9.26 -31.57
N ASP A 171 5.54 -9.75 -32.81
CA ASP A 171 5.43 -11.18 -33.14
C ASP A 171 6.60 -11.99 -32.57
N GLY A 172 7.79 -11.37 -32.48
CA GLY A 172 9.00 -11.96 -31.91
C GLY A 172 9.16 -11.77 -30.39
N TYR A 173 8.22 -11.08 -29.74
CA TYR A 173 8.31 -10.77 -28.31
C TYR A 173 8.01 -12.01 -27.45
N THR A 174 8.92 -12.35 -26.55
CA THR A 174 8.69 -13.33 -25.50
C THR A 174 9.29 -12.85 -24.19
N TRP A 175 8.64 -13.17 -23.08
CA TRP A 175 9.13 -12.85 -21.74
C TRP A 175 10.52 -13.43 -21.47
N GLU A 176 10.77 -14.65 -21.95
CA GLU A 176 12.06 -15.30 -21.81
C GLU A 176 13.17 -14.57 -22.58
N ARG A 177 12.88 -14.12 -23.81
CA ARG A 177 13.81 -13.34 -24.61
C ARG A 177 14.10 -11.99 -23.97
N PHE A 178 13.06 -11.26 -23.56
CA PHE A 178 13.21 -9.98 -22.86
C PHE A 178 14.04 -10.12 -21.58
N GLY A 179 13.76 -11.17 -20.78
CA GLY A 179 14.55 -11.48 -19.58
C GLY A 179 16.02 -11.78 -19.90
N LYS A 180 16.31 -12.55 -20.95
CA LYS A 180 17.68 -12.85 -21.39
C LYS A 180 18.42 -11.61 -21.90
N GLU A 181 17.78 -10.77 -22.70
CA GLU A 181 18.36 -9.53 -23.22
C GLU A 181 18.65 -8.54 -22.09
N THR A 182 17.76 -8.48 -21.10
CA THR A 182 17.95 -7.68 -19.89
C THR A 182 19.14 -8.21 -19.07
N LEU A 183 19.20 -9.52 -18.82
CA LEU A 183 20.30 -10.15 -18.10
C LEU A 183 21.64 -9.97 -18.81
N ALA A 184 21.70 -10.18 -20.13
CA ALA A 184 22.91 -10.00 -20.93
C ALA A 184 23.42 -8.55 -20.88
N SER A 185 22.50 -7.58 -20.81
CA SER A 185 22.85 -6.17 -20.61
C SER A 185 23.50 -5.95 -19.24
N TYR A 186 22.97 -6.56 -18.17
CA TYR A 186 23.57 -6.52 -16.84
C TYR A 186 24.96 -7.21 -16.79
N GLU A 187 25.11 -8.38 -17.40
CA GLU A 187 26.38 -9.12 -17.46
C GLU A 187 27.48 -8.35 -18.21
N THR A 188 27.09 -7.66 -19.29
CA THR A 188 28.01 -6.81 -20.06
C THR A 188 28.52 -5.64 -19.22
N VAL A 189 27.67 -5.06 -18.36
CA VAL A 189 28.07 -3.99 -17.45
C VAL A 189 29.01 -4.53 -16.37
N LEU A 190 28.71 -5.70 -15.79
CA LEU A 190 29.49 -6.29 -14.70
C LEU A 190 30.88 -6.76 -15.12
N SER A 191 31.03 -7.32 -16.33
CA SER A 191 32.32 -7.83 -16.84
C SER A 191 33.36 -6.75 -17.15
N ARG A 192 32.94 -5.52 -17.41
CA ARG A 192 33.86 -4.37 -17.64
C ARG A 192 34.57 -3.93 -16.36
N THR A 193 34.01 -4.23 -15.20
CA THR A 193 34.53 -3.79 -13.89
C THR A 193 35.68 -4.66 -13.39
N THR A 194 35.75 -5.92 -13.83
CA THR A 194 36.75 -6.91 -13.37
C THR A 194 38.16 -6.76 -13.96
N GLN A 195 38.36 -6.01 -15.05
CA GLN A 195 39.67 -5.88 -15.71
C GLN A 195 40.53 -4.70 -15.22
N SER A 196 39.99 -3.76 -14.42
CA SER A 196 40.67 -2.50 -14.10
C SER A 196 41.34 -2.44 -12.71
N SER A 197 41.26 -3.50 -11.89
CA SER A 197 41.68 -3.46 -10.47
C SER A 197 43.11 -3.98 -10.17
N CYS A 198 43.91 -4.31 -11.19
CA CYS A 198 45.31 -4.72 -10.99
C CYS A 198 46.25 -3.78 -11.76
N HIS A 199 46.61 -2.64 -11.18
CA HIS A 199 47.98 -2.08 -11.19
C HIS A 199 48.02 -0.69 -10.54
N THR A 200 49.04 -0.50 -9.70
CA THR A 200 49.63 0.79 -9.27
C THR A 200 48.94 1.62 -8.19
N ALA A 201 48.90 1.06 -6.97
CA ALA A 201 49.01 1.84 -5.73
C ALA A 201 50.48 1.87 -5.27
N SER A 202 51.24 2.90 -5.64
CA SER A 202 52.43 3.36 -4.90
C SER A 202 52.97 4.65 -5.54
N GLN A 203 53.30 5.63 -4.70
CA GLN A 203 54.00 6.90 -5.02
C GLN A 203 53.13 8.09 -5.48
N LYS A 204 52.51 8.76 -4.51
CA LYS A 204 52.78 10.19 -4.22
C LYS A 204 52.09 10.63 -2.91
N ARG A 205 52.82 10.41 -1.81
CA ARG A 205 52.68 11.14 -0.53
C ARG A 205 53.21 12.55 -0.73
N ASN A 206 52.38 13.59 -0.51
CA ASN A 206 52.74 14.79 0.26
C ASN A 206 51.63 15.85 0.17
N ARG A 207 50.81 15.95 1.23
CA ARG A 207 50.50 17.17 2.00
C ARG A 207 49.37 16.85 2.98
N LEU A 208 49.77 16.52 4.21
CA LEU A 208 48.93 16.51 5.40
C LEU A 208 49.20 17.82 6.14
N ILE A 209 48.16 18.56 6.46
CA ILE A 209 48.16 19.45 7.62
C ILE A 209 47.03 18.94 8.52
N ASP A 210 47.46 18.49 9.69
CA ASP A 210 46.67 18.04 10.82
C ASP A 210 46.42 19.26 11.71
N HIS A 211 45.15 19.52 12.08
CA HIS A 211 44.82 20.28 13.28
C HIS A 211 43.44 19.83 13.79
N THR A 212 43.44 19.05 14.86
CA THR A 212 42.40 19.11 15.90
C THR A 212 42.53 20.42 16.68
N PRO A 213 41.44 20.95 17.26
CA PRO A 213 41.40 20.99 18.72
C PRO A 213 40.00 20.93 19.38
N GLU A 214 39.93 20.24 20.52
CA GLU A 214 38.98 20.53 21.61
C GLU A 214 39.40 21.82 22.35
N GLY A 215 38.42 22.66 22.69
CA GLY A 215 38.42 23.53 23.87
C GLY A 215 38.80 25.01 23.70
N VAL A 216 37.80 25.90 23.59
CA VAL A 216 37.73 27.18 24.33
C VAL A 216 36.24 27.53 24.58
N MET A 217 35.87 27.61 25.85
CA MET A 217 34.65 28.24 26.34
C MET A 217 34.96 29.72 26.64
N ASN A 218 34.00 30.62 26.33
CA ASN A 218 33.98 32.08 26.52
C ASN A 218 34.90 32.88 25.57
N SER A 219 34.50 33.98 24.94
CA SER A 219 33.45 34.96 25.23
C SER A 219 32.99 35.65 23.94
N ALA A 220 31.70 35.98 23.93
CA ALA A 220 31.02 37.04 23.20
C ALA A 220 31.80 37.79 22.09
N GLU A 221 31.60 37.34 20.86
CA GLU A 221 31.20 38.16 19.72
C GLU A 221 30.68 37.17 18.68
N ARG A 222 29.36 36.97 18.63
CA ARG A 222 28.76 36.12 17.59
C ARG A 222 28.92 36.88 16.28
N THR A 223 29.94 36.54 15.51
CA THR A 223 29.92 36.80 14.07
C THR A 223 28.58 36.25 13.57
N PRO A 224 27.72 37.06 12.95
CA PRO A 224 26.44 36.57 12.46
C PRO A 224 26.71 35.36 11.55
N PRO A 225 25.88 34.30 11.64
CA PRO A 225 26.08 33.13 10.82
C PRO A 225 26.10 33.56 9.35
N ARG A 226 27.07 33.03 8.59
CA ARG A 226 27.25 33.37 7.18
C ARG A 226 25.99 33.08 6.35
N PHE A 227 25.23 32.07 6.79
CA PHE A 227 23.99 31.63 6.17
C PHE A 227 22.88 31.68 7.21
N GLU A 228 21.67 32.04 6.80
CA GLU A 228 20.50 31.98 7.68
C GLU A 228 20.01 30.54 7.86
N VAL A 229 20.06 29.74 6.79
CA VAL A 229 19.56 28.37 6.76
C VAL A 229 20.67 27.39 6.39
N SER A 230 20.73 26.24 7.07
CA SER A 230 21.45 25.06 6.58
C SER A 230 20.46 24.00 6.11
N ILE A 231 20.49 23.69 4.81
CA ILE A 231 19.66 22.64 4.20
C ILE A 231 20.41 21.31 4.31
N VAL A 232 19.89 20.39 5.11
CA VAL A 232 20.45 19.05 5.33
C VAL A 232 19.74 18.04 4.44
N ILE A 233 20.48 17.42 3.54
CA ILE A 233 19.98 16.45 2.56
C ILE A 233 20.64 15.09 2.80
N PRO A 234 19.96 14.12 3.43
CA PRO A 234 20.45 12.75 3.49
C PRO A 234 20.31 12.08 2.12
N VAL A 235 21.36 11.41 1.66
CA VAL A 235 21.43 10.80 0.33
C VAL A 235 21.83 9.33 0.46
N HIS A 236 21.10 8.43 -0.21
CA HIS A 236 21.52 7.05 -0.38
C HIS A 236 21.09 6.56 -1.76
N ASN A 237 22.04 6.46 -2.68
CA ASN A 237 21.81 6.18 -4.10
C ASN A 237 20.85 7.20 -4.76
N ARG A 238 20.33 6.87 -5.94
CA ARG A 238 19.45 7.70 -6.77
C ARG A 238 20.13 9.01 -7.13
N CYS A 239 21.29 8.88 -7.79
CA CYS A 239 22.09 10.00 -8.29
C CYS A 239 21.24 11.05 -9.02
N GLU A 240 20.31 10.62 -9.88
CA GLU A 240 19.48 11.50 -10.69
C GLU A 240 18.51 12.32 -9.84
N LEU A 241 17.92 11.72 -8.78
CA LEU A 241 17.04 12.44 -7.87
C LEU A 241 17.81 13.49 -7.08
N THR A 242 18.98 13.10 -6.57
CA THR A 242 19.87 14.01 -5.84
C THR A 242 20.28 15.20 -6.72
N GLN A 243 20.62 14.95 -7.99
CA GLN A 243 20.94 16.01 -8.93
C GLN A 243 19.75 16.97 -9.13
N ARG A 244 18.55 16.45 -9.38
CA ARG A 244 17.34 17.27 -9.58
C ARG A 244 16.96 18.08 -8.35
N CYS A 245 17.09 17.50 -7.16
CA CYS A 245 16.88 18.19 -5.89
C CYS A 245 17.81 19.40 -5.79
N LEU A 246 19.12 19.20 -5.99
CA LEU A 246 20.11 20.28 -5.95
C LEU A 246 19.89 21.35 -7.03
N GLU A 247 19.57 20.95 -8.26
CA GLU A 247 19.24 21.88 -9.34
C GLU A 247 17.98 22.70 -9.00
N SER A 248 16.96 22.08 -8.41
CA SER A 248 15.73 22.79 -8.01
C SER A 248 16.00 23.84 -6.92
N ILE A 249 16.87 23.53 -5.95
CA ILE A 249 17.30 24.47 -4.90
C ILE A 249 18.04 25.65 -5.54
N SER A 250 19.00 25.38 -6.43
CA SER A 250 19.77 26.43 -7.10
C SER A 250 18.91 27.34 -7.98
N ASN A 251 17.80 26.83 -8.52
CA ASN A 251 16.92 27.55 -9.45
C ASN A 251 15.70 28.20 -8.78
N ALA A 252 15.46 27.97 -7.48
CA ALA A 252 14.26 28.45 -6.78
C ALA A 252 14.23 29.98 -6.61
N GLY A 253 15.38 30.65 -6.63
CA GLY A 253 15.47 32.11 -6.61
C GLY A 253 15.11 32.77 -5.28
N ASP A 254 15.20 32.03 -4.17
CA ASP A 254 14.96 32.54 -2.81
C ASP A 254 15.98 33.64 -2.40
N GLU A 255 15.53 34.65 -1.66
CA GLU A 255 16.38 35.71 -1.10
C GLU A 255 17.12 35.28 0.17
N THR A 256 16.56 34.30 0.89
CA THR A 256 17.14 33.72 2.10
C THR A 256 18.51 33.11 1.80
N THR A 257 19.53 33.51 2.55
CA THR A 257 20.88 32.93 2.42
C THR A 257 20.94 31.52 3.00
N TYR A 258 21.50 30.57 2.24
CA TYR A 258 21.58 29.17 2.65
C TYR A 258 22.92 28.51 2.29
N GLU A 259 23.25 27.46 3.03
CA GLU A 259 24.24 26.44 2.65
C GLU A 259 23.56 25.07 2.49
N VAL A 260 24.15 24.19 1.69
CA VAL A 260 23.66 22.82 1.50
C VAL A 260 24.63 21.82 2.13
N ILE A 261 24.11 20.95 2.98
CA ILE A 261 24.87 19.89 3.65
C ILE A 261 24.34 18.55 3.17
N ILE A 262 25.12 17.91 2.29
CA ILE A 262 24.79 16.60 1.74
C ILE A 262 25.42 15.52 2.60
N VAL A 263 24.60 14.64 3.15
CA VAL A 263 25.07 13.49 3.93
C VAL A 263 24.90 12.22 3.08
N ASP A 264 25.96 11.83 2.37
CA ASP A 264 26.02 10.59 1.61
C ASP A 264 26.07 9.40 2.57
N ASN A 265 24.91 8.79 2.82
CA ASN A 265 24.67 7.67 3.71
C ASN A 265 25.06 6.34 3.05
N HIS A 266 26.30 6.29 2.54
CA HIS A 266 26.90 5.13 1.88
C HIS A 266 26.27 4.76 0.53
N SER A 267 26.20 5.73 -0.40
CA SER A 267 25.80 5.45 -1.78
C SER A 267 26.83 4.56 -2.49
N THR A 268 26.32 3.63 -3.28
CA THR A 268 27.05 2.64 -4.06
C THR A 268 26.86 2.82 -5.57
N ASP A 269 25.98 3.72 -5.99
CA ASP A 269 25.76 4.11 -7.38
C ASP A 269 26.63 5.32 -7.79
N GLU A 270 26.28 5.96 -8.91
CA GLU A 270 26.99 7.11 -9.49
C GLU A 270 26.91 8.39 -8.64
N THR A 271 26.14 8.40 -7.54
CA THR A 271 26.02 9.56 -6.63
C THR A 271 27.39 10.06 -6.19
N HIS A 272 28.34 9.16 -5.92
CA HIS A 272 29.69 9.59 -5.52
C HIS A 272 30.40 10.44 -6.58
N ARG A 273 30.14 10.22 -7.88
CA ARG A 273 30.71 11.02 -8.97
C ARG A 273 30.03 12.38 -9.07
N LEU A 274 28.70 12.41 -8.95
CA LEU A 274 27.94 13.65 -8.86
C LEU A 274 28.48 14.53 -7.73
N LEU A 275 28.62 13.97 -6.52
CA LEU A 275 29.09 14.71 -5.35
C LEU A 275 30.52 15.24 -5.51
N GLN A 276 31.39 14.57 -6.25
CA GLN A 276 32.74 15.07 -6.57
C GLN A 276 32.75 16.24 -7.55
N ALA A 277 31.71 16.39 -8.37
CA ALA A 277 31.60 17.42 -9.39
C ALA A 277 30.84 18.67 -8.93
N ILE A 278 30.23 18.64 -7.74
CA ILE A 278 29.49 19.80 -7.19
C ILE A 278 30.47 20.88 -6.76
N GLU A 279 30.23 22.11 -7.24
CA GLU A 279 30.91 23.32 -6.82
C GLU A 279 29.91 24.26 -6.13
N GLY A 280 30.38 25.13 -5.22
CA GLY A 280 29.55 26.10 -4.49
C GLY A 280 29.64 25.99 -2.97
N ASP A 281 28.71 26.64 -2.26
CA ASP A 281 28.61 26.62 -0.79
C ASP A 281 27.92 25.30 -0.33
N VAL A 282 28.59 24.18 -0.59
CA VAL A 282 28.11 22.83 -0.31
C VAL A 282 29.11 22.07 0.58
N VAL A 283 28.61 21.45 1.65
CA VAL A 283 29.37 20.56 2.53
C VAL A 283 28.95 19.12 2.27
N ILE A 284 29.89 18.24 1.99
CA ILE A 284 29.61 16.82 1.72
C ILE A 284 30.21 15.96 2.84
N LEU A 285 29.36 15.19 3.51
CA LEU A 285 29.75 14.20 4.52
C LEU A 285 29.40 12.80 4.02
N ARG A 286 30.42 11.98 3.73
CA ARG A 286 30.24 10.57 3.38
C ARG A 286 30.33 9.65 4.59
N GLN A 287 29.31 8.83 4.80
CA GLN A 287 29.26 7.81 5.85
C GLN A 287 29.84 6.47 5.36
N PRO A 288 30.51 5.70 6.25
CA PRO A 288 31.13 4.43 5.88
C PRO A 288 30.11 3.29 5.70
N VAL A 289 28.90 3.42 6.24
CA VAL A 289 27.80 2.44 6.14
C VAL A 289 26.46 3.20 6.18
N ASN A 290 25.42 2.65 5.55
CA ASN A 290 24.07 3.22 5.62
C ASN A 290 23.48 2.96 7.01
N ARG A 291 23.21 4.02 7.78
CA ARG A 291 22.64 3.94 9.15
C ARG A 291 21.21 4.46 9.26
N GLY A 292 20.54 4.69 8.13
CA GLY A 292 19.17 5.20 8.08
C GLY A 292 19.06 6.73 8.16
N PHE A 293 17.85 7.22 7.91
CA PHE A 293 17.54 8.65 7.78
C PHE A 293 17.91 9.48 9.01
N ALA A 294 17.43 9.10 10.20
CA ALA A 294 17.64 9.84 11.44
C ALA A 294 19.13 10.10 11.74
N VAL A 295 19.98 9.09 11.56
CA VAL A 295 21.43 9.18 11.80
C VAL A 295 22.09 10.14 10.81
N ALA A 296 21.69 10.10 9.54
CA ALA A 296 22.22 10.99 8.50
C ALA A 296 21.81 12.44 8.76
N CYS A 297 20.53 12.70 9.06
CA CYS A 297 20.02 14.03 9.39
C CYS A 297 20.71 14.62 10.63
N ASN A 298 20.86 13.84 11.71
CA ASN A 298 21.57 14.28 12.90
C ASN A 298 23.05 14.61 12.61
N ALA A 299 23.69 13.86 11.71
CA ALA A 299 25.08 14.13 11.31
C ALA A 299 25.21 15.44 10.53
N GLY A 300 24.31 15.72 9.60
CA GLY A 300 24.27 16.99 8.87
C GLY A 300 23.95 18.18 9.79
N ALA A 301 22.99 18.03 10.70
CA ALA A 301 22.62 19.06 11.67
C ALA A 301 23.79 19.50 12.57
N ARG A 302 24.74 18.59 12.87
CA ARG A 302 25.96 18.94 13.63
C ARG A 302 26.95 19.80 12.84
N LEU A 303 26.95 19.69 11.50
CA LEU A 303 27.81 20.47 10.62
C LEU A 303 27.22 21.84 10.27
N ALA A 304 25.89 21.99 10.39
CA ALA A 304 25.15 23.20 10.07
C ALA A 304 25.70 24.45 10.77
N THR A 305 25.77 25.57 10.07
CA THR A 305 26.15 26.87 10.62
C THR A 305 24.99 27.87 10.69
N GLY A 306 23.88 27.58 10.01
CA GLY A 306 22.67 28.40 9.97
C GLY A 306 21.90 28.44 11.29
N GLU A 307 21.06 29.48 11.42
CA GLU A 307 20.15 29.63 12.56
C GLU A 307 19.00 28.62 12.49
N PHE A 308 18.50 28.37 11.27
CA PHE A 308 17.49 27.37 10.98
C PHE A 308 18.09 26.16 10.29
N LEU A 309 17.59 24.98 10.64
CA LEU A 309 17.84 23.73 9.92
C LEU A 309 16.64 23.47 9.03
N VAL A 310 16.88 23.10 7.78
CA VAL A 310 15.85 22.51 6.91
C VAL A 310 16.28 21.09 6.57
N PHE A 311 15.48 20.11 6.97
CA PHE A 311 15.64 18.72 6.52
C PHE A 311 14.85 18.56 5.24
N LEU A 312 15.50 18.06 4.20
CA LEU A 312 14.92 17.92 2.87
C LEU A 312 15.36 16.59 2.26
N ASN A 313 14.41 15.76 1.83
CA ASN A 313 14.76 14.49 1.16
C ASN A 313 15.37 14.73 -0.22
N ASN A 314 16.24 13.82 -0.66
CA ASN A 314 16.89 13.92 -1.96
C ASN A 314 15.97 13.63 -3.16
N ASP A 315 14.76 13.11 -2.94
CA ASP A 315 13.71 12.87 -3.94
C ASP A 315 12.65 13.99 -4.00
N THR A 316 13.06 15.20 -3.64
CA THR A 316 12.23 16.41 -3.67
C THR A 316 12.66 17.38 -4.75
N GLU A 317 11.71 18.18 -5.23
CA GLU A 317 11.93 19.34 -6.10
C GLU A 317 11.21 20.54 -5.49
N VAL A 318 11.97 21.55 -5.09
CA VAL A 318 11.42 22.73 -4.42
C VAL A 318 10.81 23.71 -5.43
N ARG A 319 9.77 24.46 -5.02
CA ARG A 319 9.16 25.50 -5.87
C ARG A 319 9.76 26.87 -5.56
N PRO A 320 9.71 27.83 -6.50
CA PRO A 320 10.20 29.18 -6.25
C PRO A 320 9.60 29.81 -4.98
N GLY A 321 10.46 30.42 -4.15
CA GLY A 321 10.06 31.08 -2.89
C GLY A 321 9.72 30.14 -1.73
N TRP A 322 9.98 28.83 -1.84
CA TRP A 322 9.68 27.87 -0.77
C TRP A 322 10.45 28.16 0.51
N LEU A 323 11.74 28.52 0.41
CA LEU A 323 12.60 28.71 1.57
C LEU A 323 12.27 30.03 2.25
N ASP A 324 12.04 31.07 1.47
CA ASP A 324 11.58 32.37 1.96
C ASP A 324 10.24 32.22 2.72
N ALA A 325 9.31 31.41 2.21
CA ALA A 325 8.05 31.13 2.88
C ALA A 325 8.24 30.38 4.20
N LEU A 326 9.11 29.36 4.27
CA LEU A 326 9.41 28.65 5.51
C LEU A 326 10.02 29.59 6.56
N VAL A 327 10.99 30.41 6.17
CA VAL A 327 11.67 31.33 7.09
C VAL A 327 10.74 32.46 7.55
N ALA A 328 9.95 33.03 6.64
CA ALA A 328 8.95 34.03 6.99
C ALA A 328 7.92 33.47 7.99
N CYS A 329 7.45 32.25 7.75
CA CYS A 329 6.57 31.53 8.68
C CYS A 329 7.25 31.27 10.02
N ALA A 330 8.51 30.85 10.03
CA ALA A 330 9.24 30.60 11.26
C ALA A 330 9.42 31.87 12.11
N ARG A 331 9.77 32.99 11.47
CA ARG A 331 9.98 34.29 12.12
C ARG A 331 8.68 34.92 12.65
N SER A 332 7.53 34.60 12.06
CA SER A 332 6.25 35.13 12.52
C SER A 332 5.73 34.47 13.81
N GLU A 333 6.35 33.37 14.25
CA GLU A 333 5.78 32.49 15.27
C GLU A 333 6.58 32.52 16.57
N GLN A 334 5.87 32.64 17.69
CA GLN A 334 6.45 32.53 19.01
C GLN A 334 6.50 31.06 19.46
N ASN A 335 7.54 30.69 20.20
CA ASN A 335 7.74 29.33 20.73
C ASN A 335 7.73 28.26 19.62
N LEU A 336 8.36 28.55 18.49
CA LEU A 336 8.41 27.65 17.36
C LEU A 336 9.25 26.39 17.64
N GLY A 337 8.65 25.23 17.40
CA GLY A 337 9.29 23.93 17.37
C GLY A 337 9.73 23.53 15.97
N ALA A 338 8.78 23.44 15.04
CA ALA A 338 9.03 23.06 13.64
C ALA A 338 7.98 23.64 12.68
N VAL A 339 8.35 23.81 11.43
CA VAL A 339 7.46 24.19 10.31
C VAL A 339 7.54 23.15 9.21
N GLY A 340 6.40 22.61 8.79
CA GLY A 340 6.31 21.68 7.66
C GLY A 340 5.80 22.39 6.41
N ALA A 341 6.40 22.09 5.26
CA ALA A 341 5.94 22.57 3.97
C ALA A 341 4.69 21.81 3.49
N ARG A 342 3.95 22.40 2.55
CA ARG A 342 3.00 21.67 1.71
C ARG A 342 3.74 20.81 0.72
N LEU A 343 3.52 19.50 0.81
CA LEU A 343 4.08 18.56 -0.15
C LEU A 343 3.03 18.19 -1.18
N LEU A 344 3.44 18.24 -2.43
CA LEU A 344 2.62 17.81 -3.57
C LEU A 344 3.21 16.53 -4.15
N TYR A 345 2.33 15.61 -4.53
CA TYR A 345 2.74 14.55 -5.44
C TYR A 345 3.14 15.15 -6.79
N PRO A 346 3.87 14.40 -7.63
CA PRO A 346 4.18 14.84 -8.99
C PRO A 346 2.94 15.18 -9.82
N ALA A 347 1.79 14.57 -9.50
CA ALA A 347 0.49 14.85 -10.12
C ALA A 347 -0.13 16.20 -9.68
N GLY A 348 0.47 16.90 -8.72
CA GLY A 348 0.07 18.24 -8.26
C GLY A 348 -1.01 18.26 -7.19
N ASP A 349 -1.60 17.11 -6.86
CA ASP A 349 -2.45 16.93 -5.69
C ASP A 349 -1.62 16.86 -4.40
N VAL A 350 -2.29 17.11 -3.27
CA VAL A 350 -1.63 17.19 -1.97
C VAL A 350 -1.14 15.82 -1.53
N GLN A 351 0.13 15.73 -1.19
CA GLN A 351 0.69 14.61 -0.43
C GLN A 351 0.64 14.89 1.08
N HIS A 352 0.95 16.12 1.48
CA HIS A 352 1.01 16.50 2.89
C HIS A 352 0.44 17.91 3.12
N ALA A 353 -0.60 17.99 3.95
CA ALA A 353 -1.12 19.23 4.53
C ALA A 353 -1.09 19.19 6.08
N GLY A 354 -0.03 18.61 6.64
CA GLY A 354 0.07 18.25 8.07
C GLY A 354 -0.12 16.75 8.33
N VAL A 355 0.23 16.29 9.54
CA VAL A 355 0.00 14.91 10.02
C VAL A 355 -1.10 14.93 11.08
N ALA A 356 -2.22 14.25 10.80
CA ALA A 356 -3.30 14.03 11.77
C ALA A 356 -3.12 12.69 12.50
N ILE A 357 -3.68 12.59 13.69
CA ILE A 357 -3.70 11.38 14.51
C ILE A 357 -5.11 10.80 14.45
N SER A 358 -5.23 9.59 13.91
CA SER A 358 -6.52 8.89 13.82
C SER A 358 -7.06 8.46 15.19
N VAL A 359 -8.33 8.09 15.27
CA VAL A 359 -8.96 7.48 16.45
C VAL A 359 -8.26 6.19 16.88
N LYS A 360 -7.60 5.50 15.93
CA LYS A 360 -6.73 4.34 16.17
C LYS A 360 -5.34 4.74 16.67
N LYS A 361 -5.08 6.03 16.91
CA LYS A 361 -3.80 6.64 17.34
C LYS A 361 -2.64 6.46 16.36
N VAL A 362 -2.96 6.20 15.09
CA VAL A 362 -1.98 6.06 14.01
C VAL A 362 -1.89 7.39 13.25
N PRO A 363 -0.67 7.96 13.08
CA PRO A 363 -0.47 9.19 12.32
C PRO A 363 -0.64 8.96 10.81
N TYR A 364 -1.16 9.96 10.10
CA TYR A 364 -1.29 9.95 8.64
C TYR A 364 -1.31 11.37 8.07
N HIS A 365 -1.03 11.52 6.77
CA HIS A 365 -1.09 12.83 6.11
C HIS A 365 -2.55 13.24 5.85
N VAL A 366 -2.98 14.34 6.46
CA VAL A 366 -4.35 14.86 6.32
C VAL A 366 -4.51 15.64 5.01
N PHE A 367 -5.71 15.60 4.43
CA PHE A 367 -6.08 16.14 3.12
C PHE A 367 -5.23 15.61 1.94
N GLN A 368 -4.67 14.41 2.10
CA GLN A 368 -4.03 13.71 1.00
C GLN A 368 -5.00 13.57 -0.19
N HIS A 369 -4.48 13.80 -1.39
CA HIS A 369 -5.21 13.83 -2.67
C HIS A 369 -6.22 14.97 -2.85
N PHE A 370 -6.26 15.95 -1.94
CA PHE A 370 -7.03 17.16 -2.19
C PHE A 370 -6.36 17.99 -3.30
N PRO A 371 -7.14 18.80 -4.03
CA PRO A 371 -6.57 19.86 -4.87
C PRO A 371 -5.63 20.73 -4.05
N SER A 372 -4.49 21.10 -4.62
CA SER A 372 -3.47 21.86 -3.89
C SER A 372 -3.97 23.23 -3.45
N ASP A 373 -4.84 23.87 -4.22
CA ASP A 373 -5.47 25.16 -3.94
C ASP A 373 -6.74 25.07 -3.08
N HIS A 374 -7.11 23.88 -2.61
CA HIS A 374 -8.30 23.70 -1.79
C HIS A 374 -8.24 24.55 -0.51
N PRO A 375 -9.31 25.25 -0.08
CA PRO A 375 -9.28 26.12 1.10
C PRO A 375 -8.77 25.43 2.38
N ALA A 376 -9.18 24.18 2.61
CA ALA A 376 -8.73 23.39 3.76
C ALA A 376 -7.21 23.07 3.74
N VAL A 377 -6.61 23.02 2.55
CA VAL A 377 -5.17 22.77 2.33
C VAL A 377 -4.38 24.07 2.43
N MET A 378 -4.94 25.17 1.96
CA MET A 378 -4.31 26.49 1.95
C MET A 378 -4.42 27.23 3.29
N GLU A 379 -4.98 26.59 4.31
CA GLU A 379 -5.02 27.13 5.66
C GLU A 379 -3.70 26.83 6.39
N LYS A 380 -3.02 27.88 6.89
CA LYS A 380 -1.93 27.76 7.85
C LYS A 380 -2.48 27.34 9.22
N ARG A 381 -1.84 26.36 9.88
CA ARG A 381 -2.43 25.71 11.07
C ARG A 381 -1.40 25.06 11.98
N ASP A 382 -1.72 25.05 13.28
CA ASP A 382 -1.01 24.24 14.27
C ASP A 382 -1.29 22.76 14.03
N MET A 383 -0.25 21.94 14.10
CA MET A 383 -0.31 20.50 13.92
C MET A 383 0.33 19.78 15.10
N GLN A 384 -0.06 18.53 15.34
CA GLN A 384 0.69 17.66 16.25
C GLN A 384 2.04 17.24 15.65
N ALA A 385 2.06 17.00 14.34
CA ALA A 385 3.27 16.66 13.60
C ALA A 385 3.22 17.13 12.14
N VAL A 386 4.40 17.24 11.56
CA VAL A 386 4.66 17.44 10.13
C VAL A 386 5.77 16.48 9.70
N THR A 387 5.93 16.25 8.40
CA THR A 387 6.95 15.29 7.92
C THR A 387 8.31 15.94 7.67
N ALA A 388 9.39 15.19 7.92
CA ALA A 388 10.75 15.62 7.64
C ALA A 388 11.18 15.47 6.16
N ALA A 389 10.26 15.09 5.26
CA ALA A 389 10.51 15.20 3.81
C ALA A 389 10.79 16.66 3.39
N CYS A 390 10.15 17.63 4.07
CA CYS A 390 10.59 19.02 4.10
C CYS A 390 10.13 19.68 5.41
N MET A 391 11.06 19.85 6.35
CA MET A 391 10.79 20.42 7.68
C MET A 391 11.86 21.43 8.07
N LEU A 392 11.43 22.63 8.47
CA LEU A 392 12.29 23.62 9.12
C LEU A 392 12.19 23.49 10.65
N ALA A 393 13.32 23.56 11.34
CA ALA A 393 13.37 23.70 12.79
C ALA A 393 14.46 24.71 13.21
N PRO A 394 14.25 25.54 14.25
CA PRO A 394 15.34 26.33 14.81
C PRO A 394 16.45 25.41 15.32
N LYS A 395 17.70 25.66 14.94
CA LYS A 395 18.83 24.76 15.25
C LYS A 395 18.94 24.48 16.74
N ARG A 396 18.87 25.53 17.57
CA ARG A 396 18.91 25.42 19.03
C ARG A 396 17.78 24.54 19.58
N THR A 397 16.58 24.68 19.04
CA THR A 397 15.41 23.91 19.45
C THR A 397 15.56 22.44 19.11
N PHE A 398 16.05 22.14 17.90
CA PHE A 398 16.35 20.78 17.46
C PHE A 398 17.42 20.10 18.34
N GLU A 399 18.50 20.81 18.66
CA GLU A 399 19.57 20.33 19.55
C GLU A 399 19.06 20.07 20.97
N GLN A 400 18.25 20.98 21.52
CA GLN A 400 17.66 20.83 22.85
C GLN A 400 16.69 19.65 22.93
N ALA A 401 15.99 19.34 21.85
CA ALA A 401 15.15 18.15 21.77
C ALA A 401 15.95 16.83 21.68
N GLY A 402 17.26 16.90 21.42
CA GLY A 402 18.13 15.74 21.21
C GLY A 402 18.14 15.23 19.77
N GLY A 403 17.64 16.02 18.80
CA GLY A 403 17.55 15.63 17.39
C GLY A 403 16.55 14.51 17.09
N PHE A 404 16.69 13.86 15.94
CA PHE A 404 15.90 12.67 15.59
C PHE A 404 16.31 11.47 16.45
N ASP A 405 15.35 10.66 16.90
CA ASP A 405 15.65 9.42 17.63
C ASP A 405 16.16 8.35 16.67
N GLU A 406 17.45 8.05 16.73
CA GLU A 406 18.17 7.12 15.85
C GLU A 406 17.72 5.65 16.00
N GLN A 407 16.82 5.33 16.93
CA GLN A 407 16.22 4.00 17.05
C GLN A 407 15.10 3.75 16.05
N TYR A 408 14.49 4.79 15.49
CA TYR A 408 13.58 4.67 14.36
C TYR A 408 14.35 4.40 13.06
N ARG A 409 13.80 3.53 12.20
CA ARG A 409 14.43 3.16 10.93
C ARG A 409 13.52 3.52 9.77
N ASN A 410 13.77 4.67 9.15
CA ASN A 410 13.10 5.17 7.94
C ASN A 410 11.57 5.29 8.08
N GLY A 411 11.10 5.82 9.21
CA GLY A 411 9.69 6.07 9.50
C GLY A 411 9.43 6.40 10.97
N PHE A 412 8.51 7.35 11.22
CA PHE A 412 8.08 7.85 12.54
C PHE A 412 9.07 8.74 13.30
N GLU A 413 10.33 8.88 12.89
CA GLU A 413 11.30 9.76 13.56
C GLU A 413 10.89 11.24 13.58
N ASP A 414 10.20 11.70 12.53
CA ASP A 414 9.72 13.06 12.36
C ASP A 414 8.49 13.36 13.22
N VAL A 415 7.54 12.42 13.27
CA VAL A 415 6.38 12.48 14.17
C VAL A 415 6.84 12.47 15.63
N ASP A 416 7.78 11.58 16.01
CA ASP A 416 8.33 11.52 17.36
C ASP A 416 9.01 12.85 17.77
N LEU A 417 9.83 13.43 16.89
CA LEU A 417 10.47 14.72 17.14
C LEU A 417 9.43 15.82 17.37
N CYS A 418 8.41 15.91 16.51
CA CYS A 418 7.33 16.90 16.65
C CYS A 418 6.61 16.79 18.00
N LEU A 419 6.29 15.56 18.43
CA LEU A 419 5.62 15.33 19.72
C LEU A 419 6.52 15.67 20.91
N ARG A 420 7.83 15.41 20.85
CA ARG A 420 8.78 15.86 21.88
C ARG A 420 8.88 17.38 21.98
N LEU A 421 8.92 18.07 20.84
CA LEU A 421 8.92 19.52 20.77
C LEU A 421 7.65 20.09 21.41
N ARG A 422 6.48 19.56 21.05
CA ARG A 422 5.19 19.96 21.64
C ARG A 422 5.11 19.72 23.13
N ARG A 423 5.60 18.58 23.62
CA ARG A 423 5.68 18.28 25.06
C ARG A 423 6.52 19.32 25.83
N SER A 424 7.44 20.00 25.16
CA SER A 424 8.26 21.08 25.72
C SER A 424 7.61 22.47 25.62
N GLY A 425 6.32 22.54 25.23
CA GLY A 425 5.56 23.78 25.10
C GLY A 425 5.76 24.52 23.77
N LEU A 426 6.40 23.89 22.79
CA LEU A 426 6.66 24.48 21.48
C LEU A 426 5.56 24.14 20.47
N ARG A 427 5.43 24.96 19.43
CA ARG A 427 4.42 24.82 18.38
C ARG A 427 5.00 24.16 17.13
N VAL A 428 4.21 23.29 16.51
CA VAL A 428 4.52 22.68 15.20
C VAL A 428 3.48 23.19 14.22
N ILE A 429 3.93 23.76 13.12
CA ILE A 429 3.08 24.54 12.21
C ILE A 429 3.18 23.99 10.79
N TYR A 430 2.04 23.84 10.13
CA TYR A 430 2.00 23.59 8.70
C TYR A 430 1.89 24.92 7.93
N CYS A 431 2.78 25.11 6.95
CA CYS A 431 2.89 26.32 6.12
C CYS A 431 2.55 25.99 4.65
N PRO A 432 1.34 26.32 4.18
CA PRO A 432 0.92 26.02 2.81
C PRO A 432 1.64 26.85 1.74
N GLU A 433 2.18 28.01 2.10
CA GLU A 433 2.90 28.92 1.20
C GLU A 433 4.24 28.32 0.74
N SER A 434 4.92 27.56 1.61
CA SER A 434 6.09 26.78 1.22
C SER A 434 5.66 25.51 0.50
N THR A 435 5.94 25.40 -0.79
CA THR A 435 5.51 24.27 -1.62
C THR A 435 6.71 23.48 -2.13
N VAL A 436 6.69 22.17 -1.90
CA VAL A 436 7.71 21.24 -2.37
C VAL A 436 7.03 20.05 -3.08
N MET A 437 7.53 19.65 -4.23
CA MET A 437 7.12 18.39 -4.87
C MET A 437 7.97 17.27 -4.28
N HIS A 438 7.36 16.15 -3.88
CA HIS A 438 8.07 15.00 -3.33
C HIS A 438 7.63 13.74 -4.07
N ARG A 439 8.59 13.02 -4.65
CA ARG A 439 8.33 11.87 -5.54
C ARG A 439 8.06 10.57 -4.78
N GLU A 440 8.38 10.54 -3.48
CA GLU A 440 8.23 9.38 -2.58
C GLU A 440 8.81 8.10 -3.20
N GLU A 441 9.95 8.25 -3.88
CA GLU A 441 10.63 7.13 -4.51
C GLU A 441 11.36 6.34 -3.43
N SER A 442 10.71 5.28 -2.95
CA SER A 442 11.25 4.45 -1.88
C SER A 442 12.56 3.77 -2.30
N SER A 443 13.59 3.96 -1.49
CA SER A 443 14.73 3.04 -1.45
C SER A 443 14.25 1.64 -1.08
N ASP A 444 14.92 0.61 -1.59
CA ASP A 444 14.61 -0.78 -1.25
C ASP A 444 14.61 -0.99 0.27
N GLY A 445 13.61 -1.72 0.78
CA GLY A 445 13.46 -2.01 2.20
C GLY A 445 12.96 -0.86 3.08
N ARG A 446 12.51 0.28 2.51
CA ARG A 446 11.99 1.43 3.28
C ARG A 446 10.89 1.06 4.27
N LYS A 447 10.03 0.10 3.93
CA LYS A 447 8.88 -0.33 4.75
C LYS A 447 9.15 -1.57 5.60
N ASP A 448 10.36 -2.12 5.56
CA ASP A 448 10.72 -3.37 6.25
C ASP A 448 10.60 -3.27 7.78
N HIS A 449 10.60 -2.04 8.29
CA HIS A 449 10.55 -1.74 9.72
C HIS A 449 9.30 -0.95 10.16
N ASP A 450 8.30 -0.78 9.28
CA ASP A 450 7.09 -0.02 9.58
C ASP A 450 6.36 -0.60 10.81
N ARG A 451 6.35 -1.92 10.97
CA ARG A 451 5.75 -2.60 12.13
C ARG A 451 6.49 -2.25 13.43
N GLU A 452 7.81 -2.45 13.46
CA GLU A 452 8.63 -2.19 14.65
C GLU A 452 8.61 -0.70 15.03
N ASN A 453 8.65 0.20 14.04
CA ASN A 453 8.54 1.65 14.25
C ASN A 453 7.17 2.03 14.82
N LEU A 454 6.08 1.47 14.30
CA LEU A 454 4.73 1.72 14.81
C LEU A 454 4.54 1.18 16.23
N GLU A 455 5.02 -0.04 16.52
CA GLU A 455 5.00 -0.63 17.88
C GLU A 455 5.74 0.27 18.88
N ARG A 456 6.94 0.73 18.51
CA ARG A 456 7.72 1.68 19.33
C ARG A 456 6.98 3.00 19.53
N PHE A 457 6.42 3.56 18.47
CA PHE A 457 5.67 4.81 18.51
C PHE A 457 4.47 4.70 19.47
N LEU A 458 3.67 3.64 19.34
CA LEU A 458 2.53 3.39 20.21
C LEU A 458 2.95 3.11 21.65
N ALA A 459 4.05 2.38 21.88
CA ALA A 459 4.57 2.15 23.23
C ALA A 459 5.00 3.45 23.92
N ARG A 460 5.53 4.42 23.18
CA ARG A 460 5.98 5.71 23.72
C ARG A 460 4.86 6.72 23.88
N TRP A 461 3.98 6.83 22.88
CA TRP A 461 3.03 7.92 22.75
C TRP A 461 1.57 7.50 22.87
N GLY A 462 1.26 6.21 22.71
CA GLY A 462 -0.11 5.69 22.61
C GLY A 462 -1.02 6.13 23.76
N ASP A 463 -0.53 6.21 24.99
CA ASP A 463 -1.37 6.63 26.12
C ASP A 463 -1.59 8.15 26.20
N THR A 464 -0.68 8.93 25.60
CA THR A 464 -0.65 10.40 25.73
C THR A 464 -1.07 11.16 24.48
N ILE A 465 -0.99 10.52 23.31
CA ILE A 465 -1.32 11.15 22.03
C ILE A 465 -2.83 11.23 21.87
N VAL A 466 -3.30 12.40 21.45
CA VAL A 466 -4.73 12.70 21.33
C VAL A 466 -5.12 12.62 19.86
N PRO A 467 -6.13 11.81 19.49
CA PRO A 467 -6.69 11.84 18.14
C PRO A 467 -7.25 13.22 17.80
N ASP A 468 -6.93 13.74 16.63
CA ASP A 468 -7.40 15.04 16.13
C ASP A 468 -8.02 14.96 14.72
N GLU A 469 -8.12 13.76 14.12
CA GLU A 469 -8.65 13.60 12.76
C GLU A 469 -10.05 14.18 12.58
N ILE A 470 -10.95 13.91 13.53
CA ILE A 470 -12.36 14.30 13.41
C ILE A 470 -12.48 15.82 13.43
N GLU A 471 -11.81 16.48 14.37
CA GLU A 471 -11.82 17.94 14.48
C GLU A 471 -11.23 18.61 13.24
N LEU A 472 -10.10 18.08 12.74
CA LEU A 472 -9.42 18.62 11.57
C LEU A 472 -10.25 18.50 10.30
N THR A 473 -10.98 17.39 10.10
CA THR A 473 -11.80 17.21 8.89
C THR A 473 -13.17 17.89 9.01
N SER A 474 -13.83 17.79 10.16
CA SER A 474 -15.21 18.29 10.32
C SER A 474 -15.30 19.79 10.26
N ARG A 475 -14.27 20.50 10.75
CA ARG A 475 -14.14 21.96 10.66
C ARG A 475 -14.18 22.47 9.21
N HIS A 476 -13.78 21.62 8.26
CA HIS A 476 -13.78 21.90 6.83
C HIS A 476 -14.96 21.27 6.09
N GLY A 477 -15.96 20.74 6.81
CA GLY A 477 -17.16 20.14 6.21
C GLY A 477 -16.99 18.69 5.77
N TYR A 478 -15.93 18.00 6.23
CA TYR A 478 -15.65 16.62 5.83
C TYR A 478 -15.67 15.64 7.00
N SER A 479 -16.16 14.43 6.75
CA SER A 479 -15.85 13.24 7.52
C SER A 479 -14.82 12.41 6.78
N ILE A 480 -14.02 11.62 7.49
CA ILE A 480 -13.06 10.69 6.89
C ILE A 480 -13.43 9.26 7.29
N SER A 481 -13.44 8.35 6.31
CA SER A 481 -13.62 6.91 6.52
C SER A 481 -12.44 6.15 5.94
N TRP A 482 -11.99 5.13 6.64
CA TRP A 482 -10.79 4.37 6.28
C TRP A 482 -11.17 3.15 5.43
N GLU A 483 -10.76 3.13 4.15
CA GLU A 483 -10.97 2.03 3.22
C GLU A 483 -9.62 1.34 2.88
N GLN A 484 -9.63 0.21 2.16
CA GLN A 484 -8.41 -0.56 1.84
C GLN A 484 -7.28 0.22 1.11
N LYS A 485 -7.56 1.42 0.57
CA LYS A 485 -6.58 2.27 -0.14
C LYS A 485 -6.28 3.62 0.52
N GLY A 486 -6.74 3.87 1.74
CA GLY A 486 -6.49 5.12 2.47
C GLY A 486 -7.77 5.79 2.98
N GLY A 487 -7.61 7.00 3.54
CA GLY A 487 -8.72 7.79 4.08
C GLY A 487 -9.55 8.44 2.97
N VAL A 488 -10.84 8.13 2.90
CA VAL A 488 -11.81 8.72 1.97
C VAL A 488 -12.56 9.83 2.67
N TYR A 489 -12.48 11.05 2.14
CA TYR A 489 -13.18 12.22 2.67
C TYR A 489 -14.58 12.33 2.05
N ARG A 490 -15.59 12.56 2.87
CA ARG A 490 -17.00 12.72 2.46
C ARG A 490 -17.56 14.01 3.04
N ALA A 491 -18.20 14.82 2.20
CA ALA A 491 -18.85 16.05 2.64
C ALA A 491 -20.00 15.72 3.62
N LEU A 492 -20.11 16.50 4.70
CA LEU A 492 -21.11 16.27 5.76
C LEU A 492 -22.55 16.54 5.29
N ASP A 493 -22.75 17.43 4.31
CA ASP A 493 -24.07 17.82 3.82
C ASP A 493 -24.82 16.69 3.08
N ASP A 494 -24.09 15.76 2.44
CA ASP A 494 -24.67 14.61 1.74
C ASP A 494 -25.24 13.55 2.71
N MET A 495 -24.88 13.61 4.00
CA MET A 495 -25.36 12.67 5.02
C MET A 495 -26.72 13.07 5.63
N ILE A 496 -27.05 14.37 5.66
CA ILE A 496 -28.30 14.88 6.25
C ILE A 496 -29.51 14.56 5.34
N VAL A 497 -29.33 14.56 4.01
CA VAL A 497 -30.42 14.34 3.03
C VAL A 497 -30.92 12.89 2.99
N ARG A 498 -30.15 11.92 3.52
CA ARG A 498 -30.56 10.50 3.58
C ARG A 498 -31.33 10.12 4.86
N ALA A 499 -31.35 10.98 5.87
CA ALA A 499 -32.05 10.71 7.13
C ALA A 499 -33.57 10.91 7.06
N GLU A 500 -34.10 11.62 6.05
CA GLU A 500 -35.52 11.99 5.98
C GLU A 500 -36.41 10.99 5.21
N SER A 501 -35.84 9.99 4.53
CA SER A 501 -36.61 9.09 3.62
C SER A 501 -36.88 7.67 4.12
N ALA A 502 -36.55 7.35 5.37
CA ALA A 502 -36.86 6.05 5.97
C ALA A 502 -37.59 6.22 7.32
N SER A 503 -38.88 6.59 7.26
CA SER A 503 -39.77 6.51 8.43
C SER A 503 -40.67 5.27 8.34
N SER A 504 -40.34 4.27 9.14
CA SER A 504 -41.32 3.33 9.69
C SER A 504 -40.92 3.04 11.13
N SER A 505 -41.59 3.68 12.07
CA SER A 505 -41.31 3.56 13.51
C SER A 505 -41.57 2.14 14.02
N PRO A 506 -40.64 1.49 14.74
CA PRO A 506 -40.92 0.30 15.52
C PRO A 506 -41.57 0.67 16.86
N SER A 507 -42.47 -0.19 17.31
CA SER A 507 -43.19 -0.13 18.59
C SER A 507 -42.27 -0.03 19.81
N SER A 508 -42.72 0.71 20.80
CA SER A 508 -41.99 1.22 21.97
C SER A 508 -41.56 0.22 23.05
N GLU A 509 -41.35 -1.07 22.75
CA GLU A 509 -41.01 -2.10 23.75
C GLU A 509 -39.95 -3.15 23.33
N ALA A 510 -39.15 -2.90 22.29
CA ALA A 510 -38.10 -3.84 21.91
C ALA A 510 -36.91 -3.77 22.90
N THR A 511 -36.46 -4.92 23.44
CA THR A 511 -35.37 -5.00 24.43
C THR A 511 -34.13 -5.74 23.88
N LEU A 512 -32.96 -5.46 24.45
CA LEU A 512 -31.69 -6.13 24.13
C LEU A 512 -31.78 -7.67 24.31
N GLU A 513 -32.61 -8.12 25.24
CA GLU A 513 -32.83 -9.54 25.54
C GLU A 513 -33.59 -10.27 24.42
N GLU A 514 -34.57 -9.60 23.79
CA GLU A 514 -35.27 -10.15 22.63
C GLU A 514 -34.33 -10.32 21.44
N ALA A 515 -33.46 -9.33 21.20
CA ALA A 515 -32.44 -9.42 20.16
C ALA A 515 -31.46 -10.60 20.39
N ARG A 516 -31.04 -10.82 21.64
CA ARG A 516 -30.18 -11.95 22.02
C ARG A 516 -30.85 -13.29 21.74
N SER A 517 -32.12 -13.45 22.18
CA SER A 517 -32.89 -14.67 21.93
C SER A 517 -33.06 -14.98 20.44
N ARG A 518 -33.28 -13.94 19.60
CA ARG A 518 -33.36 -14.10 18.13
C ARG A 518 -32.02 -14.46 17.50
N TYR A 519 -30.93 -13.86 17.96
CA TYR A 519 -29.59 -14.19 17.49
C TYR A 519 -29.24 -15.67 17.76
N GLU A 520 -29.56 -16.16 18.96
CA GLU A 520 -29.32 -17.55 19.38
C GLU A 520 -30.20 -18.56 18.62
N SER A 521 -31.45 -18.20 18.30
CA SER A 521 -32.34 -19.03 17.48
C SER A 521 -32.02 -19.01 15.98
N GLY A 522 -31.11 -18.13 15.54
CA GLY A 522 -30.67 -17.98 14.15
C GLY A 522 -31.48 -17.00 13.31
N ASP A 523 -32.46 -16.29 13.88
CA ASP A 523 -33.15 -15.16 13.23
C ASP A 523 -32.24 -13.91 13.22
N LEU A 524 -31.19 -13.95 12.40
CA LEU A 524 -30.17 -12.91 12.33
C LEU A 524 -30.72 -11.58 11.83
N VAL A 525 -31.69 -11.60 10.91
CA VAL A 525 -32.31 -10.39 10.35
C VAL A 525 -33.23 -9.73 11.39
N GLY A 526 -34.05 -10.53 12.08
CA GLY A 526 -34.89 -10.02 13.17
C GLY A 526 -34.06 -9.48 14.33
N ALA A 527 -32.97 -10.17 14.71
CA ALA A 527 -32.03 -9.67 15.71
C ALA A 527 -31.38 -8.34 15.31
N ALA A 528 -30.87 -8.23 14.08
CA ALA A 528 -30.25 -7.00 13.58
C ALA A 528 -31.22 -5.82 13.54
N ASN A 529 -32.47 -6.04 13.09
CA ASN A 529 -33.50 -4.99 13.05
C ASN A 529 -33.85 -4.47 14.44
N ILE A 530 -33.97 -5.36 15.44
CA ILE A 530 -34.20 -4.96 16.83
C ILE A 530 -33.00 -4.18 17.36
N LEU A 531 -31.79 -4.66 17.12
CA LEU A 531 -30.56 -4.00 17.59
C LEU A 531 -30.37 -2.62 16.96
N GLN A 532 -30.63 -2.47 15.66
CA GLN A 532 -30.66 -1.17 14.98
C GLN A 532 -31.68 -0.23 15.62
N ALA A 533 -32.91 -0.69 15.82
CA ALA A 533 -33.93 0.10 16.50
C ALA A 533 -33.52 0.47 17.93
N VAL A 534 -32.84 -0.42 18.67
CA VAL A 534 -32.35 -0.19 20.04
C VAL A 534 -31.26 0.88 20.07
N VAL A 535 -30.29 0.85 19.15
CA VAL A 535 -29.21 1.85 19.08
C VAL A 535 -29.69 3.19 18.49
N GLU A 536 -30.68 3.19 17.60
CA GLU A 536 -31.26 4.40 16.99
C GLU A 536 -32.28 5.10 17.89
N SER A 537 -33.14 4.35 18.60
CA SER A 537 -34.20 4.93 19.45
C SER A 537 -33.67 5.50 20.77
N ARG A 538 -32.47 5.12 21.21
CA ARG A 538 -31.87 5.54 22.47
C ARG A 538 -30.54 6.22 22.22
N MET A 539 -30.57 7.51 21.92
CA MET A 539 -29.39 8.40 21.86
C MET A 539 -28.54 8.47 23.17
N THR A 540 -28.80 7.61 24.16
CA THR A 540 -28.12 7.55 25.47
C THR A 540 -28.03 6.13 26.05
N LEU A 541 -27.78 5.10 25.22
CA LEU A 541 -27.20 3.88 25.80
C LEU A 541 -25.78 4.22 26.25
N ALA A 542 -25.57 4.23 27.57
CA ALA A 542 -24.27 4.48 28.19
C ALA A 542 -23.78 3.23 28.91
N GLY A 543 -22.48 2.96 28.83
CA GLY A 543 -21.87 1.81 29.48
C GLY A 543 -22.21 0.48 28.79
N GLN A 544 -22.49 -0.54 29.61
CA GLN A 544 -22.46 -1.94 29.20
C GLN A 544 -23.56 -2.35 28.20
N ASP A 545 -24.75 -1.74 28.29
CA ASP A 545 -25.85 -2.05 27.35
C ASP A 545 -25.57 -1.53 25.93
N SER A 546 -24.84 -0.41 25.82
CA SER A 546 -24.40 0.12 24.52
C SER A 546 -23.40 -0.81 23.86
N PHE A 547 -22.40 -1.24 24.64
CA PHE A 547 -21.40 -2.21 24.20
C PHE A 547 -22.05 -3.51 23.72
N GLU A 548 -22.95 -4.10 24.51
CA GLU A 548 -23.60 -5.36 24.15
C GLU A 548 -24.45 -5.23 22.88
N ALA A 549 -25.15 -4.11 22.69
CA ALA A 549 -25.95 -3.87 21.48
C ALA A 549 -25.07 -3.82 20.22
N TRP A 550 -24.02 -3.00 20.25
CA TRP A 550 -23.11 -2.84 19.11
C TRP A 550 -22.31 -4.11 18.82
N GLN A 551 -21.85 -4.81 19.85
CA GLN A 551 -21.14 -6.08 19.70
C GLN A 551 -22.03 -7.15 19.06
N LEU A 552 -23.27 -7.29 19.53
CA LEU A 552 -24.21 -8.28 18.99
C LEU A 552 -24.64 -7.91 17.57
N LEU A 553 -24.78 -6.63 17.27
CA LEU A 553 -25.09 -6.14 15.92
C LEU A 553 -23.97 -6.45 14.92
N GLY A 554 -22.71 -6.24 15.32
CA GLY A 554 -21.54 -6.62 14.52
C GLY A 554 -21.50 -8.12 14.23
N ASN A 555 -21.81 -8.95 15.23
CA ASN A 555 -21.93 -10.41 15.05
C ASN A 555 -23.02 -10.78 14.04
N CYS A 556 -24.20 -10.14 14.11
CA CYS A 556 -25.30 -10.36 13.16
C CYS A 556 -24.86 -10.02 11.73
N PHE A 557 -24.27 -8.84 11.51
CA PHE A 557 -23.83 -8.42 10.19
C PHE A 557 -22.71 -9.28 9.62
N THR A 558 -21.79 -9.75 10.45
CA THR A 558 -20.74 -10.68 10.05
C THR A 558 -21.34 -11.96 9.46
N ARG A 559 -22.33 -12.55 10.16
CA ARG A 559 -23.01 -13.78 9.69
C ARG A 559 -23.93 -13.56 8.50
N LEU A 560 -24.40 -12.33 8.29
CA LEU A 560 -25.18 -11.91 7.12
C LEU A 560 -24.30 -11.49 5.92
N SER A 561 -22.97 -11.60 6.04
CA SER A 561 -21.99 -11.15 5.03
C SER A 561 -22.10 -9.66 4.66
N LYS A 562 -22.63 -8.83 5.58
CA LYS A 562 -22.65 -7.37 5.46
C LYS A 562 -21.39 -6.79 6.10
N PHE A 563 -20.26 -6.94 5.41
CA PHE A 563 -18.95 -6.75 6.02
C PHE A 563 -18.68 -5.30 6.47
N ASP A 564 -19.07 -4.31 5.68
CA ASP A 564 -18.87 -2.88 6.02
C ASP A 564 -19.71 -2.48 7.25
N ASP A 565 -20.96 -2.96 7.32
CA ASP A 565 -21.84 -2.72 8.47
C ASP A 565 -21.32 -3.42 9.73
N ALA A 566 -20.77 -4.63 9.59
CA ALA A 566 -20.18 -5.39 10.68
C ALA A 566 -18.95 -4.69 11.27
N GLU A 567 -18.05 -4.20 10.42
CA GLU A 567 -16.86 -3.45 10.83
C GLU A 567 -17.24 -2.19 11.61
N SER A 568 -18.22 -1.42 11.10
CA SER A 568 -18.75 -0.23 11.76
C SER A 568 -19.33 -0.54 13.14
N ALA A 569 -20.14 -1.60 13.25
CA ALA A 569 -20.75 -2.00 14.52
C ALA A 569 -19.70 -2.47 15.56
N TYR A 570 -18.67 -3.22 15.17
CA TYR A 570 -17.58 -3.57 16.10
C TYR A 570 -16.78 -2.34 16.55
N HIS A 571 -16.56 -1.37 15.66
CA HIS A 571 -15.91 -0.11 16.05
C HIS A 571 -16.74 0.68 17.05
N LYS A 572 -18.07 0.73 16.89
CA LYS A 572 -18.98 1.33 17.88
C LYS A 572 -18.99 0.58 19.21
N ALA A 573 -18.84 -0.74 19.19
CA ALA A 573 -18.65 -1.52 20.42
C ALA A 573 -17.34 -1.13 21.13
N ILE A 574 -16.23 -0.98 20.39
CA ILE A 574 -14.93 -0.54 20.94
C ILE A 574 -15.01 0.87 21.53
N GLU A 575 -15.73 1.79 20.89
CA GLU A 575 -15.97 3.14 21.43
C GLU A 575 -16.70 3.09 22.78
N SER A 576 -17.60 2.12 22.96
CA SER A 576 -18.37 1.94 24.19
C SER A 576 -17.55 1.27 25.30
N ASP A 577 -16.77 0.24 24.96
CA ASP A 577 -15.82 -0.43 25.86
C ASP A 577 -14.63 -0.98 25.05
N ASN A 578 -13.47 -0.36 25.22
CA ASN A 578 -12.23 -0.77 24.57
C ASN A 578 -11.43 -1.81 25.37
N SER A 579 -11.87 -2.16 26.57
CA SER A 579 -11.20 -3.14 27.44
C SER A 579 -11.57 -4.57 27.05
N SER A 580 -12.76 -4.78 26.49
CA SER A 580 -13.19 -6.08 26.00
C SER A 580 -12.42 -6.53 24.76
N GLU A 581 -12.06 -7.81 24.70
CA GLU A 581 -11.48 -8.46 23.54
C GLU A 581 -12.51 -8.81 22.45
N ARG A 582 -13.80 -8.87 22.79
CA ARG A 582 -14.86 -9.41 21.91
C ARG A 582 -15.01 -8.69 20.57
N PRO A 583 -14.95 -7.35 20.49
CA PRO A 583 -15.03 -6.66 19.19
C PRO A 583 -13.82 -6.94 18.30
N TYR A 584 -12.64 -7.09 18.90
CA TYR A 584 -11.40 -7.38 18.17
C TYR A 584 -11.38 -8.82 17.63
N LEU A 585 -11.93 -9.77 18.38
CA LEU A 585 -12.20 -11.12 17.86
C LEU A 585 -13.15 -11.07 16.66
N GLY A 586 -14.21 -10.24 16.73
CA GLY A 586 -15.15 -10.00 15.64
C GLY A 586 -14.48 -9.44 14.38
N LEU A 587 -13.65 -8.40 14.53
CA LEU A 587 -12.85 -7.83 13.43
C LEU A 587 -11.83 -8.82 12.85
N GLY A 588 -11.20 -9.63 13.70
CA GLY A 588 -10.31 -10.70 13.25
C GLY A 588 -11.04 -11.74 12.40
N THR A 589 -12.23 -12.17 12.84
CA THR A 589 -13.10 -13.09 12.08
C THR A 589 -13.58 -12.47 10.77
N LEU A 590 -13.98 -11.20 10.78
CA LEU A 590 -14.41 -10.48 9.59
C LEU A 590 -13.32 -10.45 8.52
N ALA A 591 -12.10 -10.05 8.91
CA ALA A 591 -10.96 -10.01 8.00
C ALA A 591 -10.55 -11.40 7.48
N MET A 592 -10.71 -12.44 8.30
CA MET A 592 -10.48 -13.82 7.91
C MET A 592 -11.46 -14.29 6.83
N LEU A 593 -12.75 -13.94 6.94
CA LEU A 593 -13.77 -14.24 5.93
C LEU A 593 -13.52 -13.51 4.60
N GLN A 594 -12.81 -12.39 4.64
CA GLN A 594 -12.38 -11.64 3.45
C GLN A 594 -11.03 -12.14 2.88
N GLU A 595 -10.49 -13.24 3.42
CA GLU A 595 -9.16 -13.77 3.08
C GLU A 595 -8.01 -12.76 3.29
N ASN A 596 -8.24 -11.72 4.11
CA ASN A 596 -7.21 -10.77 4.51
C ASN A 596 -6.50 -11.29 5.76
N TRP A 597 -5.63 -12.28 5.57
CA TRP A 597 -4.93 -13.00 6.64
C TRP A 597 -4.06 -12.09 7.52
N GLN A 598 -3.57 -10.98 6.98
CA GLN A 598 -2.77 -10.02 7.74
C GLN A 598 -3.63 -9.18 8.68
N ALA A 599 -4.77 -8.66 8.21
CA ALA A 599 -5.73 -7.96 9.06
C ALA A 599 -6.40 -8.88 10.09
N ALA A 600 -6.67 -10.15 9.71
CA ALA A 600 -7.19 -11.17 10.62
C ALA A 600 -6.24 -11.40 11.79
N MET A 601 -4.95 -11.61 11.50
CA MET A 601 -3.92 -11.77 12.52
C MET A 601 -3.85 -10.57 13.47
N TYR A 602 -3.93 -9.35 12.93
CA TYR A 602 -3.92 -8.12 13.72
C TYR A 602 -5.13 -8.05 14.67
N GLY A 603 -6.34 -8.34 14.19
CA GLY A 603 -7.55 -8.37 15.01
C GLY A 603 -7.45 -9.36 16.17
N TYR A 604 -7.00 -10.58 15.91
CA TYR A 604 -6.83 -11.61 16.94
C TYR A 604 -5.68 -11.33 17.92
N MET A 605 -4.55 -10.79 17.45
CA MET A 605 -3.45 -10.36 18.33
C MET A 605 -3.88 -9.20 19.24
N THR A 606 -4.69 -8.26 18.73
CA THR A 606 -5.25 -7.17 19.53
C THR A 606 -6.21 -7.72 20.59
N ALA A 607 -7.05 -8.70 20.23
CA ALA A 607 -7.89 -9.40 21.20
C ALA A 607 -7.06 -10.07 22.31
N LEU A 608 -5.96 -10.73 21.96
CA LEU A 608 -5.03 -11.34 22.94
C LEU A 608 -4.33 -10.30 23.81
N ALA A 609 -4.04 -9.11 23.29
CA ALA A 609 -3.48 -8.03 24.09
C ALA A 609 -4.48 -7.53 25.16
N LYS A 610 -5.78 -7.58 24.87
CA LYS A 610 -6.86 -7.24 25.82
C LYS A 610 -7.13 -8.36 26.82
N ASN A 611 -7.22 -9.60 26.33
CA ASN A 611 -7.37 -10.79 27.14
C ASN A 611 -6.36 -11.86 26.71
N PRO A 612 -5.20 -11.98 27.38
CA PRO A 612 -4.16 -12.96 27.02
C PRO A 612 -4.60 -14.42 27.10
N ASN A 613 -5.73 -14.70 27.75
CA ASN A 613 -6.26 -16.05 27.95
C ASN A 613 -7.40 -16.37 26.96
N THR A 614 -7.67 -15.53 25.97
CA THR A 614 -8.74 -15.80 24.99
C THR A 614 -8.29 -16.84 23.95
N MET A 615 -8.76 -18.08 24.12
CA MET A 615 -8.38 -19.20 23.23
C MET A 615 -8.85 -19.01 21.79
N LYS A 616 -9.99 -18.34 21.60
CA LYS A 616 -10.47 -17.94 20.26
C LYS A 616 -9.49 -17.00 19.55
N GLY A 617 -8.80 -16.14 20.31
CA GLY A 617 -7.73 -15.29 19.78
C GLY A 617 -6.49 -16.10 19.40
N GLU A 618 -6.03 -17.00 20.28
CA GLU A 618 -4.88 -17.89 19.98
C GLU A 618 -5.15 -18.75 18.74
N LEU A 619 -6.34 -19.33 18.63
CA LEU A 619 -6.77 -20.11 17.48
C LEU A 619 -6.79 -19.25 16.20
N GLY A 620 -7.38 -18.06 16.27
CA GLY A 620 -7.44 -17.12 15.13
C GLY A 620 -6.06 -16.64 14.65
N VAL A 621 -5.11 -16.41 15.57
CA VAL A 621 -3.71 -16.10 15.22
C VAL A 621 -3.05 -17.31 14.54
N GLY A 622 -3.21 -18.52 15.11
CA GLY A 622 -2.67 -19.75 14.53
C GLY A 622 -3.18 -19.99 13.11
N LEU A 623 -4.49 -19.81 12.87
CA LEU A 623 -5.10 -19.93 11.56
C LEU A 623 -4.53 -18.93 10.55
N SER A 624 -4.37 -17.68 10.98
CA SER A 624 -3.83 -16.60 10.13
C SER A 624 -2.36 -16.87 9.77
N MET A 625 -1.57 -17.43 10.70
CA MET A 625 -0.18 -17.85 10.46
C MET A 625 -0.09 -19.05 9.50
N ALA A 626 -0.94 -20.07 9.70
CA ALA A 626 -0.98 -21.25 8.84
C ALA A 626 -1.31 -20.87 7.38
N ALA A 627 -2.30 -20.00 7.15
CA ALA A 627 -2.64 -19.50 5.82
C ALA A 627 -1.48 -18.78 5.11
N ARG A 628 -0.53 -18.24 5.89
CA ARG A 628 0.68 -17.54 5.43
C ARG A 628 1.93 -18.42 5.39
N ARG A 629 1.79 -19.74 5.56
CA ARG A 629 2.89 -20.74 5.57
C ARG A 629 3.89 -20.56 6.72
N MET A 630 3.48 -19.90 7.81
CA MET A 630 4.25 -19.82 9.06
C MET A 630 3.91 -21.02 9.93
N HIS A 631 4.31 -22.21 9.48
CA HIS A 631 3.82 -23.48 10.01
C HIS A 631 4.25 -23.73 11.46
N ASP A 632 5.49 -23.40 11.82
CA ASP A 632 6.02 -23.64 13.16
C ASP A 632 5.32 -22.82 14.24
N GLU A 633 5.16 -21.52 13.99
CA GLU A 633 4.50 -20.60 14.88
C GLU A 633 3.00 -20.92 14.98
N ALA A 634 2.36 -21.28 13.86
CA ALA A 634 0.96 -21.70 13.86
C ALA A 634 0.74 -22.94 14.74
N MET A 635 1.58 -23.97 14.60
CA MET A 635 1.49 -25.18 15.42
C MET A 635 1.70 -24.90 16.92
N GLN A 636 2.60 -23.97 17.28
CA GLN A 636 2.76 -23.56 18.69
C GLN A 636 1.47 -22.91 19.23
N ARG A 637 0.80 -22.07 18.44
CA ARG A 637 -0.46 -21.43 18.82
C ARG A 637 -1.58 -22.45 19.02
N PHE A 638 -1.73 -23.40 18.09
CA PHE A 638 -2.72 -24.48 18.25
C PHE A 638 -2.43 -25.38 19.45
N THR A 639 -1.15 -25.69 19.71
CA THR A 639 -0.75 -26.47 20.89
C THR A 639 -1.16 -25.75 22.18
N ARG A 640 -0.95 -24.44 22.26
CA ARG A 640 -1.36 -23.62 23.41
C ARG A 640 -2.87 -23.64 23.64
N VAL A 641 -3.67 -23.61 22.57
CA VAL A 641 -5.13 -23.76 22.67
C VAL A 641 -5.48 -25.13 23.27
N LEU A 642 -4.85 -26.20 22.79
CA LEU A 642 -5.11 -27.57 23.28
C LEU A 642 -4.60 -27.83 24.70
N GLU A 643 -3.62 -27.06 25.19
CA GLU A 643 -3.20 -27.11 26.59
C GLU A 643 -4.28 -26.58 27.55
N HIS A 644 -5.09 -25.61 27.11
CA HIS A 644 -6.16 -24.99 27.90
C HIS A 644 -7.54 -25.59 27.62
N GLU A 645 -7.81 -25.96 26.37
CA GLU A 645 -9.04 -26.60 25.89
C GLU A 645 -8.69 -27.94 25.22
N PRO A 646 -8.41 -29.00 26.00
CA PRO A 646 -7.91 -30.26 25.46
C PRO A 646 -8.91 -31.03 24.59
N ASP A 647 -10.17 -30.59 24.52
CA ASP A 647 -11.25 -31.14 23.70
C ASP A 647 -11.59 -30.25 22.48
N ASN A 648 -10.80 -29.20 22.21
CA ASN A 648 -11.02 -28.31 21.08
C ASN A 648 -10.66 -29.00 19.74
N ALA A 649 -11.69 -29.61 19.12
CA ALA A 649 -11.57 -30.32 17.86
C ALA A 649 -11.04 -29.42 16.72
N GLU A 650 -11.42 -28.14 16.69
CA GLU A 650 -10.97 -27.21 15.64
C GLU A 650 -9.45 -26.99 15.71
N ALA A 651 -8.92 -26.65 16.89
CA ALA A 651 -7.49 -26.49 17.10
C ALA A 651 -6.71 -27.77 16.79
N LEU A 652 -7.26 -28.94 17.16
CA LEU A 652 -6.64 -30.23 16.90
C LEU A 652 -6.57 -30.55 15.40
N PHE A 653 -7.66 -30.27 14.67
CA PHE A 653 -7.70 -30.44 13.22
C PHE A 653 -6.69 -29.52 12.52
N TYR A 654 -6.61 -28.25 12.90
CA TYR A 654 -5.67 -27.32 12.28
C TYR A 654 -4.21 -27.59 12.66
N LEU A 655 -3.93 -28.09 13.87
CA LEU A 655 -2.62 -28.62 14.24
C LEU A 655 -2.22 -29.80 13.34
N TYR A 656 -3.10 -30.78 13.20
CA TYR A 656 -2.90 -31.92 12.29
C TYR A 656 -2.62 -31.46 10.86
N ARG A 657 -3.50 -30.65 10.27
CA ARG A 657 -3.36 -30.18 8.89
C ARG A 657 -2.03 -29.44 8.68
N THR A 658 -1.68 -28.53 9.59
CA THR A 658 -0.43 -27.74 9.50
C THR A 658 0.81 -28.63 9.65
N ALA A 659 0.77 -29.64 10.52
CA ALA A 659 1.85 -30.62 10.68
C ALA A 659 2.03 -31.48 9.42
N MET A 660 0.94 -31.86 8.76
CA MET A 660 0.99 -32.63 7.51
C MET A 660 1.54 -31.78 6.35
N GLU A 661 1.14 -30.51 6.25
CA GLU A 661 1.60 -29.57 5.22
C GLU A 661 3.09 -29.21 5.36
N SER A 662 3.57 -29.07 6.59
CA SER A 662 4.99 -28.76 6.90
C SER A 662 5.91 -29.97 6.79
N GLY A 663 5.37 -31.19 6.66
CA GLY A 663 6.16 -32.42 6.64
C GLY A 663 6.62 -32.88 8.02
N GLU A 664 5.99 -32.40 9.09
CA GLU A 664 6.28 -32.77 10.48
C GLU A 664 5.11 -33.53 11.15
N PRO A 665 4.65 -34.67 10.60
CA PRO A 665 3.44 -35.37 11.05
C PRO A 665 3.51 -35.80 12.53
N ARG A 666 4.72 -36.02 13.05
CA ARG A 666 4.95 -36.43 14.45
C ARG A 666 4.44 -35.43 15.48
N ARG A 667 4.35 -34.14 15.14
CA ARG A 667 3.88 -33.11 16.07
C ARG A 667 2.39 -33.18 16.37
N ALA A 668 1.60 -33.81 15.49
CA ALA A 668 0.16 -33.98 15.68
C ALA A 668 -0.21 -35.28 16.40
N ILE A 669 0.65 -36.31 16.39
CA ILE A 669 0.35 -37.65 16.91
C ILE A 669 -0.08 -37.61 18.38
N ARG A 670 0.80 -37.13 19.27
CA ARG A 670 0.53 -37.14 20.73
C ARG A 670 -0.68 -36.29 21.13
N PRO A 671 -0.88 -35.08 20.59
CA PRO A 671 -2.11 -34.32 20.82
C PRO A 671 -3.38 -35.08 20.41
N ILE A 672 -3.39 -35.75 19.25
CA ILE A 672 -4.55 -36.52 18.79
C ILE A 672 -4.78 -37.76 19.66
N GLU A 673 -3.74 -38.50 20.03
CA GLU A 673 -3.85 -39.65 20.94
C GLU A 673 -4.50 -39.25 22.26
N LYS A 674 -4.03 -38.16 22.89
CA LYS A 674 -4.64 -37.64 24.12
C LYS A 674 -6.10 -37.25 23.96
N TYR A 675 -6.51 -36.78 22.79
CA TYR A 675 -7.91 -36.46 22.50
C TYR A 675 -8.74 -37.74 22.39
N LEU A 676 -8.25 -38.73 21.64
CA LEU A 676 -8.92 -40.02 21.43
C LEU A 676 -9.00 -40.88 22.69
N GLU A 677 -8.08 -40.73 23.66
CA GLU A 677 -8.22 -41.34 24.99
C GLU A 677 -9.55 -40.95 25.68
N ARG A 678 -10.05 -39.75 25.40
CA ARG A 678 -11.31 -39.20 25.94
C ARG A 678 -12.48 -39.36 24.97
N HIS A 679 -12.21 -39.37 23.66
CA HIS A 679 -13.19 -39.52 22.58
C HIS A 679 -12.88 -40.72 21.68
N PRO A 680 -12.93 -41.96 22.21
CA PRO A 680 -12.43 -43.15 21.50
C PRO A 680 -13.23 -43.55 20.25
N GLY A 681 -14.42 -42.96 20.05
CA GLY A 681 -15.30 -43.22 18.91
C GLY A 681 -15.30 -42.12 17.84
N ASP A 682 -14.41 -41.13 17.94
CA ASP A 682 -14.30 -40.07 16.93
C ASP A 682 -13.59 -40.59 15.67
N ALA A 683 -14.39 -40.97 14.68
CA ALA A 683 -13.91 -41.55 13.44
C ALA A 683 -12.99 -40.60 12.64
N ASP A 684 -13.24 -39.30 12.68
CA ASP A 684 -12.46 -38.31 11.93
C ASP A 684 -11.05 -38.17 12.52
N PHE A 685 -10.93 -38.13 13.85
CA PHE A 685 -9.63 -38.07 14.50
C PHE A 685 -8.88 -39.40 14.53
N LEU A 686 -9.57 -40.54 14.56
CA LEU A 686 -8.97 -41.85 14.32
C LEU A 686 -8.33 -41.91 12.93
N PHE A 687 -9.03 -41.39 11.91
CA PHE A 687 -8.50 -41.31 10.55
C PHE A 687 -7.31 -40.34 10.43
N ASN A 688 -7.39 -39.17 11.07
CA ASN A 688 -6.28 -38.20 11.08
C ASN A 688 -5.03 -38.77 11.79
N LEU A 689 -5.20 -39.49 12.90
CA LEU A 689 -4.09 -40.15 13.59
C LEU A 689 -3.45 -41.24 12.72
N CYS A 690 -4.27 -42.04 12.02
CA CYS A 690 -3.79 -43.02 11.05
C CYS A 690 -2.93 -42.34 9.96
N GLY A 691 -3.40 -41.21 9.40
CA GLY A 691 -2.65 -40.44 8.41
C GLY A 691 -1.32 -39.90 8.94
N ALA A 692 -1.31 -39.37 10.17
CA ALA A 692 -0.10 -38.87 10.82
C ALA A 692 0.92 -39.98 11.10
N LEU A 693 0.48 -41.13 11.62
CA LEU A 693 1.34 -42.30 11.88
C LEU A 693 1.94 -42.85 10.59
N TRP A 694 1.13 -42.97 9.53
CA TRP A 694 1.61 -43.41 8.22
C TRP A 694 2.70 -42.48 7.69
N LYS A 695 2.46 -41.17 7.66
CA LYS A 695 3.47 -40.18 7.21
C LYS A 695 4.71 -40.12 8.10
N ALA A 696 4.59 -40.44 9.38
CA ALA A 696 5.72 -40.52 10.32
C ALA A 696 6.56 -41.80 10.17
N GLY A 697 6.12 -42.75 9.33
CA GLY A 697 6.76 -44.04 9.09
C GLY A 697 6.35 -45.15 10.06
N GLU A 698 5.35 -44.94 10.91
CA GLU A 698 4.87 -45.91 11.90
C GLU A 698 3.79 -46.83 11.32
N ILE A 699 4.15 -47.54 10.24
CA ILE A 699 3.21 -48.29 9.38
C ILE A 699 2.38 -49.30 10.18
N ALA A 700 3.01 -50.10 11.04
CA ALA A 700 2.30 -51.13 11.81
C ALA A 700 1.20 -50.56 12.72
N ARG A 701 1.49 -49.43 13.41
CA ARG A 701 0.51 -48.74 14.26
C ARG A 701 -0.59 -48.07 13.44
N ALA A 702 -0.23 -47.50 12.28
CA ALA A 702 -1.21 -46.95 11.34
C ALA A 702 -2.17 -48.03 10.83
N THR A 703 -1.67 -49.22 10.50
CA THR A 703 -2.50 -50.36 10.04
C THR A 703 -3.46 -50.82 11.13
N GLU A 704 -2.97 -51.05 12.36
CA GLU A 704 -3.81 -51.47 13.49
C GLU A 704 -4.95 -50.47 13.76
N LEU A 705 -4.61 -49.17 13.78
CA LEU A 705 -5.60 -48.12 14.00
C LEU A 705 -6.61 -47.98 12.85
N CYS A 706 -6.15 -48.15 11.60
CA CYS A 706 -7.03 -48.13 10.44
C CYS A 706 -8.00 -49.32 10.45
N GLN A 707 -7.55 -50.48 10.94
CA GLN A 707 -8.39 -51.67 11.07
C GLN A 707 -9.45 -51.45 12.14
N GLN A 708 -9.06 -50.93 13.30
CA GLN A 708 -9.99 -50.56 14.36
C GLN A 708 -11.05 -49.56 13.87
N LEU A 709 -10.66 -48.54 13.08
CA LEU A 709 -11.59 -47.59 12.49
C LEU A 709 -12.60 -48.27 11.54
N LEU A 710 -12.14 -49.21 10.70
CA LEU A 710 -13.01 -49.94 9.77
C LEU A 710 -13.91 -50.96 10.47
N GLU A 711 -13.49 -51.52 11.61
CA GLU A 711 -14.35 -52.36 12.45
C GLU A 711 -15.49 -51.54 13.08
N GLN A 712 -15.21 -50.31 13.49
CA GLN A 712 -16.22 -49.39 14.04
C GLN A 712 -17.12 -48.76 12.97
N ASN A 713 -16.55 -48.43 11.81
CA ASN A 713 -17.26 -47.83 10.68
C ASN A 713 -16.85 -48.49 9.35
N PRO A 714 -17.46 -49.65 9.01
CA PRO A 714 -17.12 -50.40 7.81
C PRO A 714 -17.34 -49.65 6.49
N ALA A 715 -18.16 -48.59 6.50
CA ALA A 715 -18.49 -47.79 5.31
C ALA A 715 -17.54 -46.59 5.09
N HIS A 716 -16.51 -46.42 5.91
CA HIS A 716 -15.59 -45.29 5.81
C HIS A 716 -14.66 -45.40 4.57
N ALA A 717 -15.11 -44.85 3.44
CA ALA A 717 -14.47 -45.01 2.13
C ALA A 717 -12.96 -44.63 2.13
N ALA A 718 -12.60 -43.49 2.72
CA ALA A 718 -11.21 -43.03 2.76
C ALA A 718 -10.30 -43.98 3.57
N ALA A 719 -10.83 -44.66 4.59
CA ALA A 719 -10.06 -45.60 5.41
C ALA A 719 -9.84 -46.92 4.67
N GLN A 720 -10.83 -47.38 3.89
CA GLN A 720 -10.68 -48.58 3.06
C GLN A 720 -9.55 -48.41 2.03
N ASP A 721 -9.44 -47.24 1.41
CA ASP A 721 -8.39 -46.97 0.42
C ASP A 721 -7.00 -46.83 1.06
N VAL A 722 -6.91 -46.16 2.22
CA VAL A 722 -5.67 -46.07 3.00
C VAL A 722 -5.21 -47.46 3.47
N MET A 723 -6.14 -48.31 3.93
CA MET A 723 -5.82 -49.68 4.36
C MET A 723 -5.14 -50.51 3.26
N LYS A 724 -5.65 -50.46 2.02
CA LYS A 724 -5.01 -51.16 0.88
C LYS A 724 -3.55 -50.73 0.67
N HIS A 725 -3.25 -49.44 0.89
CA HIS A 725 -1.90 -48.91 0.72
C HIS A 725 -0.98 -49.31 1.89
N LEU A 726 -1.51 -49.33 3.11
CA LEU A 726 -0.79 -49.77 4.30
C LEU A 726 -0.43 -51.26 4.24
N GLU A 727 -1.35 -52.12 3.82
CA GLU A 727 -1.11 -53.57 3.64
C GLU A 727 -0.06 -53.86 2.55
N ALA A 728 -0.09 -53.12 1.44
CA ALA A 728 0.93 -53.20 0.39
C ALA A 728 2.31 -52.75 0.91
N THR A 729 2.37 -51.68 1.71
CA THR A 729 3.63 -51.16 2.26
C THR A 729 4.22 -52.10 3.32
N LEU A 730 3.37 -52.73 4.14
CA LEU A 730 3.79 -53.67 5.18
C LEU A 730 4.34 -54.97 4.59
N SER A 731 3.75 -55.45 3.48
CA SER A 731 4.20 -56.66 2.77
C SER A 731 5.51 -56.48 2.00
N GLU A 732 5.96 -55.24 1.73
CA GLU A 732 7.30 -54.95 1.20
C GLU A 732 8.38 -54.82 2.29
N HIS A 733 7.99 -54.58 3.55
CA HIS A 733 8.91 -54.39 4.69
C HIS A 733 9.16 -55.66 5.52
N VAL A 734 8.27 -56.66 5.42
CA VAL A 734 8.41 -58.01 6.01
C VAL A 734 9.10 -58.93 5.01
#